data_AF-A0ABD3UME3-F1
#
_entry.id   AF-A0ABD3UME3-F1
#
_cell.length_a   1.000
_cell.length_b   1.000
_cell.length_c   1.000
_cell.angle_alpha   90.00
_cell.angle_beta   90.00
_cell.angle_gamma   90.00
#
_symmetry.space_group_name_H-M   'P 1'
#
loop_
_entity.id
_entity.type
_entity.pdbx_description
1 polymer ?
#
loop_
_entity_poly.entity_id
_entity_poly.type
_entity_poly.pdbx_seq_one_letter_code
_entity_poly.pdbx_strand_id
1 'polypeptide(L)'
;MVALLSQPNNPNLDLFLSGFSVGSVSHIDIGVKVYVAVGKSVDKTVSLLQWTFRTFHGQEVCLLHVHRPSPLIPTLLGRFPASQASPEMVAAFRNEEREETMKLLSSYLLTCSRSKVKASIITTEADEVEKGILDLVNIHTIRKLIVGAIPDCTQGKNISRKATHIAKHAPPFCELCFVKKGKLIWTRQSLEAAHYREVNLRTDAENALRFTRQQQEKLLEEKEKTTHQLQKTMRNIALLDTHAQEANHRLEDLAGELKLIQSSIATLRHEKNKIQRKKIEATRWLDRWKSCGRYEETNDSKLFELPVFVLSDLETATCGFSESFVIGRGGYGVVYKGEILDKTVAIKKFHSYNMLRQTEFHRMEQVLGKLHHPYLVELIGVSPESWSLVYEYMPNGSLQDYLSNNNSISALNWKIRARIVADIASGLLFLHSSRPKTTVHGNLKPENILLDRNNRCKISDYGDNMLVATQALRCPSFRHCTTPCQDFSYTDPESYRTGAVTPKSDIYSFGLIILQLVTGRSLRGLIGEVHRAVSYGNITSVLDLSGGEWSSYVARRLVELGLQFCESNSRDRLELTPSLVKELERLPFLEEQITPSFFLCPILQEIMHDPQVAADGFTYEGEALRGWLGNGHETSPMTNLKLSHLNLTPNYALKLAIQDWVCKS
;
A
#
# COMPACT_ATOMS: atom_id res chain seq x y z
N MET A 1 24.65 -18.54 -26.68
CA MET A 1 25.07 -17.70 -27.82
C MET A 1 26.15 -16.75 -27.34
N VAL A 2 27.36 -17.00 -27.81
CA VAL A 2 28.56 -16.18 -27.65
C VAL A 2 28.43 -14.93 -28.54
N ALA A 3 29.07 -13.84 -28.09
CA ALA A 3 29.35 -12.58 -28.79
C ALA A 3 28.19 -11.59 -28.94
N LEU A 4 28.30 -10.46 -28.22
CA LEU A 4 28.19 -9.07 -28.74
C LEU A 4 28.26 -8.07 -27.57
N LEU A 5 29.46 -7.85 -27.03
CA LEU A 5 29.77 -6.66 -26.23
C LEU A 5 31.17 -6.18 -26.63
N SER A 6 31.22 -5.30 -27.62
CA SER A 6 32.32 -4.35 -27.85
C SER A 6 31.91 -3.40 -28.96
N GLN A 7 31.42 -2.20 -28.58
CA GLN A 7 31.77 -0.93 -29.23
C GLN A 7 31.54 0.23 -28.24
N PRO A 8 32.55 1.07 -27.98
CA PRO A 8 32.39 2.37 -27.35
C PRO A 8 32.26 3.42 -28.46
N ASN A 9 31.14 4.14 -28.51
CA ASN A 9 31.00 5.48 -29.11
C ASN A 9 29.51 5.83 -29.14
N ASN A 10 29.06 6.63 -28.17
CA ASN A 10 27.80 7.38 -28.29
C ASN A 10 28.12 8.86 -28.01
N PRO A 11 28.00 9.79 -28.98
CA PRO A 11 28.45 11.17 -28.85
C PRO A 11 27.50 12.10 -28.08
N ASN A 12 26.54 11.56 -27.33
CA ASN A 12 25.48 12.36 -26.70
C ASN A 12 25.70 12.72 -25.22
N LEU A 13 26.96 12.73 -24.76
CA LEU A 13 27.31 13.18 -23.40
C LEU A 13 27.98 14.56 -23.33
N ASP A 14 28.04 15.30 -24.45
CA ASP A 14 28.72 16.61 -24.54
C ASP A 14 27.78 17.82 -24.77
N LEU A 15 26.49 17.67 -24.47
CA LEU A 15 25.49 18.74 -24.68
C LEU A 15 24.84 19.31 -23.41
N PHE A 16 25.39 19.03 -22.23
CA PHE A 16 24.87 19.60 -20.96
C PHE A 16 25.90 20.38 -20.12
N LEU A 17 27.12 20.64 -20.64
CA LEU A 17 28.15 21.42 -19.93
C LEU A 17 28.72 22.60 -20.73
N SER A 18 27.94 23.21 -21.62
CA SER A 18 28.30 24.48 -22.26
C SER A 18 27.10 25.41 -22.31
N GLY A 19 26.83 26.13 -21.22
CA GLY A 19 25.68 27.02 -21.20
C GLY A 19 25.40 27.81 -19.93
N PHE A 20 26.37 28.03 -19.05
CA PHE A 20 26.23 29.07 -18.02
C PHE A 20 27.50 29.90 -17.94
N SER A 21 27.53 30.93 -18.78
CA SER A 21 28.23 32.18 -18.47
C SER A 21 27.63 32.69 -17.16
N VAL A 22 28.27 32.37 -16.04
CA VAL A 22 28.02 33.07 -14.78
C VAL A 22 28.69 34.43 -14.92
N GLY A 23 27.99 35.34 -15.59
CA GLY A 23 28.15 36.75 -15.29
C GLY A 23 27.96 36.89 -13.79
N SER A 24 29.02 37.28 -13.09
CA SER A 24 29.00 37.54 -11.66
C SER A 24 28.03 38.70 -11.39
N VAL A 25 26.75 38.39 -11.21
CA VAL A 25 25.77 39.31 -10.66
C VAL A 25 26.07 39.37 -9.17
N SER A 26 26.90 40.33 -8.79
CA SER A 26 26.97 40.77 -7.40
C SER A 26 25.55 41.14 -6.98
N HIS A 27 24.99 40.42 -6.01
CA HIS A 27 23.76 40.81 -5.32
C HIS A 27 23.84 42.31 -5.00
N ILE A 28 22.98 43.09 -5.66
CA ILE A 28 22.81 44.52 -5.38
C ILE A 28 21.97 44.57 -4.12
N ASP A 29 22.60 44.70 -2.96
CA ASP A 29 21.91 45.07 -1.73
C ASP A 29 21.36 46.49 -1.90
N ILE A 30 20.07 46.59 -2.21
CA ILE A 30 19.35 47.85 -2.29
C ILE A 30 19.16 48.36 -0.86
N GLY A 31 19.96 49.36 -0.46
CA GLY A 31 19.82 50.06 0.83
C GLY A 31 21.11 50.24 1.64
N VAL A 32 22.23 49.62 1.25
CA VAL A 32 23.50 49.75 1.99
C VAL A 32 24.20 51.06 1.60
N LYS A 33 24.48 51.90 2.60
CA LYS A 33 25.32 53.11 2.44
C LYS A 33 26.76 52.70 2.12
N VAL A 34 27.35 53.35 1.12
CA VAL A 34 28.74 53.12 0.71
C VAL A 34 29.63 54.22 1.29
N TYR A 35 30.67 53.83 2.00
CA TYR A 35 31.57 54.78 2.65
C TYR A 35 32.84 54.96 1.83
N VAL A 36 33.28 56.20 1.62
CA VAL A 36 34.48 56.52 0.82
C VAL A 36 35.43 57.37 1.65
N ALA A 37 36.66 56.90 1.87
CA ALA A 37 37.70 57.67 2.54
C ALA A 37 38.28 58.74 1.59
N VAL A 38 38.16 60.02 1.97
CA VAL A 38 38.59 61.17 1.16
C VAL A 38 39.74 61.95 1.82
N GLY A 39 40.71 62.38 1.00
CA GLY A 39 41.92 63.07 1.45
C GLY A 39 41.84 64.59 1.34
N LYS A 40 42.97 65.28 1.55
CA LYS A 40 43.10 66.75 1.48
C LYS A 40 43.08 67.33 0.06
N SER A 41 42.94 66.52 -0.99
CA SER A 41 43.00 66.97 -2.39
C SER A 41 41.85 66.36 -3.20
N VAL A 42 40.91 67.23 -3.59
CA VAL A 42 39.71 66.83 -4.36
C VAL A 42 40.12 66.21 -5.69
N ASP A 43 41.00 66.86 -6.45
CA ASP A 43 41.41 66.40 -7.79
C ASP A 43 42.00 64.98 -7.79
N LYS A 44 42.78 64.64 -6.75
CA LYS A 44 43.35 63.30 -6.59
C LYS A 44 42.27 62.25 -6.26
N THR A 45 41.17 62.66 -5.65
CA THR A 45 40.07 61.80 -5.20
C THR A 45 38.88 61.76 -6.17
N VAL A 46 38.79 62.65 -7.17
CA VAL A 46 37.73 62.62 -8.19
C VAL A 46 37.66 61.27 -8.91
N SER A 47 38.80 60.69 -9.30
CA SER A 47 38.82 59.39 -9.98
C SER A 47 38.31 58.22 -9.11
N LEU A 48 38.48 58.33 -7.78
CA LEU A 48 37.93 57.38 -6.81
C LEU A 48 36.41 57.50 -6.75
N LEU A 49 35.90 58.72 -6.60
CA LEU A 49 34.48 59.01 -6.52
C LEU A 49 33.74 58.61 -7.80
N GLN A 50 34.29 58.93 -8.97
CA GLN A 50 33.71 58.53 -10.26
C GLN A 50 33.62 57.01 -10.41
N TRP A 51 34.64 56.27 -9.96
CA TRP A 51 34.59 54.82 -9.95
C TRP A 51 33.52 54.30 -8.98
N THR A 52 33.43 54.89 -7.77
CA THR A 52 32.39 54.53 -6.79
C THR A 52 31.00 54.72 -7.36
N PHE A 53 30.72 55.88 -7.98
CA PHE A 53 29.40 56.18 -8.54
C PHE A 53 29.01 55.25 -9.69
N ARG A 54 29.99 54.87 -10.53
CA ARG A 54 29.80 53.89 -11.61
C ARG A 54 29.66 52.44 -11.12
N THR A 55 30.16 52.12 -9.93
CA THR A 55 30.12 50.74 -9.42
C THR A 55 28.87 50.52 -8.58
N PHE A 56 28.47 51.52 -7.79
CA PHE A 56 27.37 51.46 -6.83
C PHE A 56 26.25 52.42 -7.21
N HIS A 57 25.67 52.21 -8.40
CA HIS A 57 24.58 53.04 -8.91
C HIS A 57 23.37 53.05 -7.95
N GLY A 58 22.87 54.24 -7.63
CA GLY A 58 21.67 54.42 -6.81
C GLY A 58 21.87 54.28 -5.30
N GLN A 59 23.09 54.01 -4.81
CA GLN A 59 23.37 53.93 -3.37
C GLN A 59 23.75 55.30 -2.77
N GLU A 60 23.38 55.55 -1.51
CA GLU A 60 23.78 56.77 -0.78
C GLU A 60 25.27 56.66 -0.39
N VAL A 61 26.05 57.69 -0.71
CA VAL A 61 27.50 57.71 -0.49
C VAL A 61 27.86 58.56 0.73
N CYS A 62 28.54 57.99 1.71
CA CYS A 62 29.04 58.72 2.86
C CYS A 62 30.55 58.95 2.73
N LEU A 63 30.99 60.21 2.76
CA LEU A 63 32.40 60.55 2.69
C LEU A 63 33.00 60.59 4.09
N LEU A 64 34.09 59.86 4.29
CA LEU A 64 34.84 59.83 5.54
C LEU A 64 36.07 60.70 5.41
N HIS A 65 36.20 61.70 6.27
CA HIS A 65 37.38 62.55 6.32
C HIS A 65 38.00 62.56 7.72
N VAL A 66 39.31 62.32 7.80
CA VAL A 66 40.06 62.46 9.05
C VAL A 66 40.84 63.77 9.00
N HIS A 67 40.44 64.71 9.84
CA HIS A 67 41.19 65.94 10.05
C HIS A 67 42.41 65.63 10.92
N ARG A 68 43.60 65.95 10.41
CA ARG A 68 44.86 65.86 11.15
C ARG A 68 45.32 67.28 11.46
N PRO A 69 45.19 67.74 12.71
CA PRO A 69 45.63 69.08 13.10
C PRO A 69 47.14 69.25 12.82
N SER A 70 47.55 70.37 12.23
CA SER A 70 48.97 70.62 11.99
C SER A 70 49.74 70.76 13.31
N PRO A 71 50.90 70.11 13.48
CA PRO A 71 51.75 70.31 14.65
C PRO A 71 52.47 71.68 14.62
N LEU A 72 52.39 72.40 13.49
CA LEU A 72 53.04 73.68 13.26
C LEU A 72 52.03 74.75 12.85
N ILE A 73 52.13 75.91 13.48
CA ILE A 73 51.35 77.12 13.24
C ILE A 73 52.17 78.06 12.34
N PRO A 74 51.68 78.49 11.17
CA PRO A 74 52.33 79.53 10.36
C PRO A 74 52.33 80.87 11.09
N THR A 75 53.50 81.52 11.16
CA THR A 75 53.67 82.88 11.70
C THR A 75 54.51 83.72 10.74
N LEU A 76 54.56 85.04 10.93
CA LEU A 76 55.39 85.94 10.12
C LEU A 76 56.89 85.63 10.16
N LEU A 77 57.36 84.92 11.20
CA LEU A 77 58.75 84.50 11.39
C LEU A 77 59.03 83.04 10.97
N GLY A 78 58.03 82.35 10.41
CA GLY A 78 58.12 80.96 9.98
C GLY A 78 57.15 80.03 10.70
N ARG A 79 57.43 78.73 10.68
CA ARG A 79 56.55 77.70 11.26
C ARG A 79 56.88 77.48 12.73
N PHE A 80 55.90 77.72 13.58
CA PHE A 80 56.06 77.67 15.03
C PHE A 80 55.36 76.42 15.62
N PRO A 81 55.97 75.65 16.53
CA PRO A 81 55.33 74.46 17.11
C PRO A 81 54.07 74.80 17.90
N ALA A 82 52.96 74.12 17.61
CA ALA A 82 51.68 74.36 18.29
C ALA A 82 51.75 74.06 19.81
N SER A 83 52.64 73.14 20.23
CA SER A 83 52.88 72.81 21.64
C SER A 83 53.60 73.91 22.42
N GLN A 84 54.23 74.87 21.73
CA GLN A 84 54.97 75.98 22.34
C GLN A 84 54.24 77.32 22.19
N ALA A 85 53.07 77.33 21.54
CA ALA A 85 52.29 78.53 21.26
C ALA A 85 51.28 78.84 22.37
N SER A 86 50.82 80.10 22.45
CA SER A 86 49.78 80.46 23.41
C SER A 86 48.45 79.77 23.06
N PRO A 87 47.60 79.43 24.06
CA PRO A 87 46.31 78.78 23.81
C PRO A 87 45.42 79.56 22.83
N GLU A 88 45.45 80.89 22.87
CA GLU A 88 44.67 81.76 21.98
C GLU A 88 45.17 81.67 20.53
N MET A 89 46.50 81.64 20.34
CA MET A 89 47.12 81.50 19.02
C MET A 89 46.84 80.11 18.42
N VAL A 90 46.91 79.06 19.24
CA VAL A 90 46.53 77.70 18.82
C VAL A 90 45.06 77.67 18.43
N ALA A 91 44.16 78.21 19.26
CA ALA A 91 42.73 78.19 18.99
C ALA A 91 42.35 78.95 17.71
N ALA A 92 42.94 80.13 17.48
CA ALA A 92 42.72 80.92 16.26
C ALA A 92 43.14 80.13 15.01
N PHE A 93 44.34 79.52 15.03
CA PHE A 93 44.82 78.72 13.91
C PHE A 93 44.00 77.44 13.69
N ARG A 94 43.57 76.77 14.77
CA ARG A 94 42.67 75.61 14.66
C ARG A 94 41.32 75.97 14.04
N ASN A 95 40.80 77.17 14.31
CA ASN A 95 39.56 77.63 13.67
C ASN A 95 39.76 77.89 12.18
N GLU A 96 40.87 78.49 11.78
CA GLU A 96 41.24 78.65 10.37
C GLU A 96 41.35 77.30 9.65
N GLU A 97 42.05 76.32 10.27
CA GLU A 97 42.15 74.95 9.74
C GLU A 97 40.78 74.27 9.59
N ARG A 98 39.83 74.52 10.50
CA ARG A 98 38.46 74.02 10.41
C ARG A 98 37.69 74.68 9.27
N GLU A 99 37.83 75.98 9.07
CA GLU A 99 37.22 76.69 7.94
C GLU A 99 37.74 76.18 6.59
N GLU A 100 39.05 75.97 6.47
CA GLU A 100 39.64 75.36 5.28
C GLU A 100 39.11 73.94 5.05
N THR A 101 39.00 73.15 6.13
CA THR A 101 38.43 71.81 6.07
C THR A 101 36.97 71.86 5.62
N MET A 102 36.15 72.79 6.13
CA MET A 102 34.76 72.96 5.69
C MET A 102 34.65 73.35 4.21
N LYS A 103 35.52 74.22 3.72
CA LYS A 103 35.60 74.57 2.28
C LYS A 103 35.94 73.34 1.43
N LEU A 104 36.92 72.54 1.86
CA LEU A 104 37.30 71.29 1.20
C LEU A 104 36.13 70.29 1.14
N LEU A 105 35.45 70.06 2.26
CA LEU A 105 34.33 69.13 2.37
C LEU A 105 33.13 69.57 1.52
N SER A 106 32.88 70.89 1.45
CA SER A 106 31.86 71.47 0.57
C SER A 106 32.15 71.20 -0.91
N SER A 107 33.42 71.27 -1.32
CA SER A 107 33.84 70.93 -2.69
C SER A 107 33.59 69.45 -3.04
N TYR A 108 33.78 68.54 -2.09
CA TYR A 108 33.44 67.14 -2.26
C TYR A 108 31.92 66.91 -2.41
N LEU A 109 31.09 67.53 -1.57
CA LEU A 109 29.63 67.45 -1.70
C LEU A 109 29.13 68.00 -3.04
N LEU A 110 29.74 69.09 -3.51
CA LEU A 110 29.43 69.65 -4.84
C LEU A 110 29.76 68.65 -5.95
N THR A 111 30.87 67.92 -5.82
CA THR A 111 31.28 66.88 -6.79
C THR A 111 30.26 65.71 -6.83
N CYS A 112 29.78 65.27 -5.67
CA CYS A 112 28.71 64.26 -5.56
C CYS A 112 27.39 64.77 -6.16
N SER A 113 27.02 66.01 -5.85
CA SER A 113 25.77 66.66 -6.32
C SER A 113 25.74 66.81 -7.84
N ARG A 114 26.87 67.23 -8.45
CA ARG A 114 27.03 67.28 -9.92
C ARG A 114 26.84 65.92 -10.59
N SER A 115 27.13 64.84 -9.86
CA SER A 115 26.96 63.46 -10.33
C SER A 115 25.58 62.87 -9.97
N LYS A 116 24.66 63.66 -9.41
CA LYS A 116 23.31 63.25 -8.95
C LYS A 116 23.34 62.14 -7.89
N VAL A 117 24.38 62.09 -7.06
CA VAL A 117 24.51 61.12 -5.97
C VAL A 117 24.18 61.79 -4.64
N LYS A 118 23.25 61.20 -3.87
CA LYS A 118 22.96 61.64 -2.50
C LYS A 118 24.18 61.32 -1.62
N ALA A 119 24.78 62.36 -1.01
CA ALA A 119 25.98 62.20 -0.20
C ALA A 119 25.89 62.88 1.16
N SER A 120 26.51 62.27 2.16
CA SER A 120 26.72 62.82 3.50
C SER A 120 28.21 62.78 3.86
N ILE A 121 28.62 63.49 4.92
CA ILE A 121 30.01 63.53 5.38
C ILE A 121 30.05 63.16 6.86
N ILE A 122 31.05 62.34 7.23
CA ILE A 122 31.44 62.08 8.61
C ILE A 122 32.92 62.46 8.76
N THR A 123 33.21 63.21 9.83
CA THR A 123 34.56 63.69 10.14
C THR A 123 35.02 63.28 11.52
N THR A 124 36.30 62.96 11.68
CA THR A 124 36.94 62.81 13.01
C THR A 124 38.28 63.53 13.03
N GLU A 125 38.71 63.99 14.20
CA GLU A 125 40.07 64.50 14.42
C GLU A 125 40.96 63.35 14.94
N ALA A 126 42.13 63.13 14.32
CA ALA A 126 43.09 62.13 14.77
C ALA A 126 44.54 62.44 14.32
N ASP A 127 45.52 62.06 15.15
CA ASP A 127 46.95 62.22 14.83
C ASP A 127 47.40 61.34 13.67
N GLU A 128 46.79 60.16 13.53
CA GLU A 128 47.03 59.18 12.47
C GLU A 128 45.73 58.95 11.68
N VAL A 129 45.81 59.13 10.35
CA VAL A 129 44.64 59.08 9.46
C VAL A 129 44.06 57.67 9.39
N GLU A 130 44.92 56.65 9.33
CA GLU A 130 44.55 55.24 9.29
C GLU A 130 43.81 54.80 10.55
N LYS A 131 44.23 55.27 11.73
CA LYS A 131 43.57 55.00 13.01
C LYS A 131 42.20 55.67 13.07
N GLY A 132 42.13 56.96 12.70
CA GLY A 132 40.85 57.68 12.63
C GLY A 132 39.84 57.05 11.66
N ILE A 133 40.31 56.49 10.52
CA ILE A 133 39.43 55.73 9.61
C ILE A 133 38.92 54.45 10.28
N LEU A 134 39.77 53.70 10.97
CA LEU A 134 39.39 52.47 11.67
C LEU A 134 38.41 52.75 12.83
N ASP A 135 38.61 53.84 13.56
CA ASP A 135 37.71 54.27 14.63
C ASP A 135 36.32 54.61 14.05
N LEU A 136 36.26 55.35 12.95
CA LEU A 136 35.00 55.62 12.25
C LEU A 136 34.32 54.33 11.75
N VAL A 137 35.09 53.35 11.27
CA VAL A 137 34.56 52.05 10.84
C VAL A 137 33.90 51.31 12.00
N ASN A 138 34.52 51.34 13.19
CA ASN A 138 33.96 50.71 14.38
C ASN A 138 32.75 51.48 14.93
N ILE A 139 32.88 52.80 15.13
CA ILE A 139 31.84 53.66 15.73
C ILE A 139 30.55 53.63 14.89
N HIS A 140 30.68 53.69 13.56
CA HIS A 140 29.53 53.73 12.66
C HIS A 140 29.19 52.36 12.06
N THR A 141 29.83 51.28 12.53
CA THR A 141 29.59 49.90 12.03
C THR A 141 29.63 49.80 10.51
N ILE A 142 30.65 50.40 9.90
CA ILE A 142 30.74 50.57 8.45
C ILE A 142 30.93 49.20 7.80
N ARG A 143 29.90 48.72 7.08
CA ARG A 143 29.93 47.42 6.40
C ARG A 143 30.70 47.43 5.07
N LYS A 144 30.82 48.60 4.42
CA LYS A 144 31.49 48.72 3.12
C LYS A 144 32.29 50.02 3.03
N LEU A 145 33.61 49.89 2.95
CA LEU A 145 34.55 51.01 2.89
C LEU A 145 35.39 50.97 1.61
N ILE A 146 35.38 52.08 0.87
CA ILE A 146 36.18 52.32 -0.32
C ILE A 146 37.34 53.24 0.04
N VAL A 147 38.56 52.80 -0.25
CA VAL A 147 39.79 53.54 0.06
C VAL A 147 40.63 53.75 -1.19
N GLY A 148 41.06 55.00 -1.42
CA GLY A 148 42.00 55.33 -2.49
C GLY A 148 43.40 54.82 -2.18
N ALA A 149 44.03 54.12 -3.12
CA ALA A 149 45.41 53.66 -2.99
C ALA A 149 46.40 54.62 -3.68
N ILE A 150 47.41 55.09 -2.93
CA ILE A 150 48.55 55.89 -3.43
C ILE A 150 49.81 54.99 -3.38
N PRO A 151 50.64 54.91 -4.43
CA PRO A 151 51.84 54.07 -4.37
C PRO A 151 52.94 54.72 -3.52
N ASP A 152 53.47 53.98 -2.54
CA ASP A 152 54.82 54.20 -2.00
C ASP A 152 55.69 52.98 -2.38
N CYS A 153 56.85 53.22 -2.99
CA CYS A 153 57.83 52.23 -3.45
C CYS A 153 58.36 51.43 -2.24
N THR A 154 58.42 50.09 -2.19
CA THR A 154 59.16 49.15 -3.06
C THR A 154 58.57 47.71 -2.92
N GLN A 155 58.50 46.98 -4.04
CA GLN A 155 58.21 45.53 -4.21
C GLN A 155 56.82 44.95 -3.84
N GLY A 156 56.04 44.56 -4.87
CA GLY A 156 54.99 43.53 -4.83
C GLY A 156 53.55 43.94 -4.44
N LYS A 157 52.62 44.06 -5.39
CA LYS A 157 51.17 44.39 -5.16
C LYS A 157 50.93 45.47 -4.08
N ASN A 158 51.67 46.60 -4.14
CA ASN A 158 51.73 47.54 -3.03
C ASN A 158 50.61 48.60 -3.02
N ILE A 159 49.77 48.48 -2.00
CA ILE A 159 48.85 49.49 -1.46
C ILE A 159 49.68 50.43 -0.53
N SER A 160 49.28 51.69 -0.29
CA SER A 160 50.03 52.61 0.60
C SER A 160 50.21 52.03 2.01
N ARG A 161 51.21 52.48 2.80
CA ARG A 161 51.39 52.05 4.20
C ARG A 161 50.09 52.17 5.01
N LYS A 162 49.37 53.29 4.82
CA LYS A 162 48.07 53.56 5.46
C LYS A 162 47.00 52.58 5.04
N ALA A 163 46.88 52.33 3.73
CA ALA A 163 45.86 51.46 3.19
C ALA A 163 46.16 49.97 3.48
N THR A 164 47.44 49.59 3.62
CA THR A 164 47.86 48.29 4.16
C THR A 164 47.52 48.14 5.64
N HIS A 165 47.72 49.21 6.42
CA HIS A 165 47.34 49.23 7.84
C HIS A 165 45.81 49.04 8.00
N ILE A 166 45.01 49.75 7.20
CA ILE A 166 43.55 49.59 7.17
C ILE A 166 43.17 48.17 6.74
N ALA A 167 43.79 47.62 5.69
CA ALA A 167 43.51 46.25 5.23
C ALA A 167 43.75 45.18 6.30
N LYS A 168 44.77 45.38 7.15
CA LYS A 168 45.12 44.46 8.24
C LYS A 168 44.24 44.61 9.48
N HIS A 169 43.90 45.84 9.88
CA HIS A 169 43.27 46.11 11.17
C HIS A 169 41.77 46.44 11.10
N ALA A 170 41.21 46.65 9.91
CA ALA A 170 39.77 46.85 9.79
C ALA A 170 39.01 45.60 10.26
N PRO A 171 37.90 45.77 10.99
CA PRO A 171 37.16 44.66 11.58
C PRO A 171 36.58 43.71 10.51
N PRO A 172 36.36 42.42 10.86
CA PRO A 172 35.98 41.37 9.91
C PRO A 172 34.60 41.54 9.28
N PHE A 173 33.72 42.36 9.88
CA PHE A 173 32.41 42.70 9.32
C PHE A 173 32.47 43.73 8.17
N CYS A 174 33.61 44.44 8.04
CA CYS A 174 33.79 45.50 7.04
C CYS A 174 34.40 44.95 5.75
N GLU A 175 33.63 45.03 4.66
CA GLU A 175 34.10 44.82 3.29
C GLU A 175 34.96 46.01 2.84
N LEU A 176 36.16 45.74 2.35
CA LEU A 176 37.09 46.77 1.90
C LEU A 176 37.28 46.72 0.39
N CYS A 177 37.26 47.88 -0.26
CA CYS A 177 37.55 48.03 -1.68
C CYS A 177 38.68 49.05 -1.88
N PHE A 178 39.79 48.63 -2.48
CA PHE A 178 40.92 49.50 -2.79
C PHE A 178 40.97 49.85 -4.27
N VAL A 179 40.96 51.15 -4.57
CA VAL A 179 40.79 51.67 -5.92
C VAL A 179 41.92 52.64 -6.25
N LYS A 180 42.43 52.56 -7.48
CA LYS A 180 43.51 53.41 -7.99
C LYS A 180 43.21 53.85 -9.41
N LYS A 181 43.33 55.15 -9.68
CA LYS A 181 43.10 55.75 -11.01
C LYS A 181 41.79 55.24 -11.65
N GLY A 182 40.73 55.13 -10.84
CA GLY A 182 39.42 54.63 -11.27
C GLY A 182 39.35 53.14 -11.61
N LYS A 183 40.27 52.29 -11.10
CA LYS A 183 40.24 50.83 -11.25
C LYS A 183 40.34 50.14 -9.89
N LEU A 184 39.52 49.09 -9.68
CA LEU A 184 39.58 48.24 -8.50
C LEU A 184 40.87 47.41 -8.52
N ILE A 185 41.63 47.42 -7.43
CA ILE A 185 42.87 46.65 -7.29
C ILE A 185 42.66 45.41 -6.43
N TRP A 186 41.96 45.58 -5.30
CA TRP A 186 41.82 44.53 -4.31
C TRP A 186 40.55 44.71 -3.48
N THR A 187 39.96 43.59 -3.09
CA THR A 187 38.77 43.53 -2.24
C THR A 187 38.99 42.56 -1.08
N ARG A 188 38.56 42.95 0.13
CA ARG A 188 38.44 42.04 1.29
C ARG A 188 36.96 41.79 1.55
N GLN A 189 36.48 40.58 1.32
CA GLN A 189 35.11 40.20 1.70
C GLN A 189 35.00 40.10 3.23
N SER A 190 33.84 40.43 3.79
CA SER A 190 33.59 40.25 5.22
C SER A 190 33.46 38.76 5.57
N LEU A 191 33.94 38.36 6.76
CA LEU A 191 33.94 36.95 7.19
C LEU A 191 32.49 36.42 7.35
N GLU A 192 31.57 37.28 7.79
CA GLU A 192 30.14 36.97 7.91
C GLU A 192 29.52 36.61 6.55
N ALA A 193 29.83 37.36 5.50
CA ALA A 193 29.30 37.09 4.16
C ALA A 193 29.89 35.81 3.55
N ALA A 194 31.18 35.52 3.82
CA ALA A 194 31.81 34.27 3.41
C ALA A 194 31.22 33.06 4.13
N HIS A 195 30.99 33.17 5.45
CA HIS A 195 30.39 32.10 6.25
C HIS A 195 28.94 31.81 5.82
N TYR A 196 28.13 32.85 5.60
CA TYR A 196 26.75 32.68 5.15
C TYR A 196 26.66 32.00 3.77
N ARG A 197 27.56 32.35 2.83
CA ARG A 197 27.63 31.68 1.52
C ARG A 197 28.02 30.21 1.63
N GLU A 198 29.02 29.90 2.46
CA GLU A 198 29.45 28.52 2.68
C GLU A 198 28.33 27.66 3.28
N VAL A 199 27.59 28.20 4.26
CA VAL A 199 26.46 27.48 4.87
C VAL A 199 25.37 27.19 3.83
N ASN A 200 24.99 28.18 3.02
CA ASN A 200 23.98 27.98 1.98
C ASN A 200 24.42 26.95 0.93
N LEU A 201 25.68 27.02 0.47
CA LEU A 201 26.22 26.05 -0.49
C LEU A 201 26.23 24.63 0.08
N ARG A 202 26.54 24.47 1.37
CA ARG A 202 26.47 23.16 2.05
C ARG A 202 25.04 22.65 2.13
N THR A 203 24.09 23.51 2.51
CA THR A 203 22.67 23.12 2.57
C THR A 203 22.14 22.72 1.20
N ASP A 204 22.49 23.44 0.14
CA ASP A 204 22.11 23.09 -1.24
C ASP A 204 22.71 21.75 -1.67
N ALA A 205 24.00 21.52 -1.37
CA ALA A 205 24.68 20.25 -1.66
C ALA A 205 24.06 19.07 -0.89
N GLU A 206 23.72 19.25 0.39
CA GLU A 206 23.05 18.24 1.20
C GLU A 206 21.65 17.90 0.66
N ASN A 207 20.90 18.92 0.24
CA ASN A 207 19.58 18.73 -0.36
C ASN A 207 19.67 17.98 -1.70
N ALA A 208 20.63 18.33 -2.56
CA ALA A 208 20.88 17.62 -3.81
C ALA A 208 21.28 16.16 -3.58
N LEU A 209 22.11 15.89 -2.56
CA LEU A 209 22.49 14.53 -2.18
C LEU A 209 21.28 13.73 -1.68
N ARG A 210 20.45 14.31 -0.80
CA ARG A 210 19.22 13.68 -0.30
C ARG A 210 18.26 13.33 -1.44
N PHE A 211 18.06 14.25 -2.37
CA PHE A 211 17.22 14.02 -3.55
C PHE A 211 17.75 12.86 -4.40
N THR A 212 19.05 12.84 -4.68
CA THR A 212 19.69 11.77 -5.46
C THR A 212 19.56 10.41 -4.76
N ARG A 213 19.72 10.37 -3.43
CA ARG A 213 19.55 9.13 -2.65
C ARG A 213 18.12 8.60 -2.72
N GLN A 214 17.12 9.47 -2.60
CA GLN A 214 15.71 9.07 -2.74
C GLN A 214 15.40 8.52 -4.14
N GLN A 215 15.99 9.11 -5.20
CA GLN A 215 15.84 8.58 -6.56
C GLN A 215 16.49 7.20 -6.71
N GLN A 216 17.66 6.98 -6.12
CA GLN A 216 18.32 5.68 -6.13
C GLN A 216 17.53 4.62 -5.35
N GLU A 217 16.95 4.96 -4.19
CA GLU A 217 16.09 4.06 -3.42
C GLU A 217 14.84 3.64 -4.23
N LYS A 218 14.19 4.59 -4.92
CA LYS A 218 13.05 4.29 -5.81
C LYS A 218 13.44 3.36 -6.96
N LEU A 219 14.56 3.63 -7.63
CA LEU A 219 15.07 2.79 -8.71
C LEU A 219 15.42 1.37 -8.22
N LEU A 220 15.93 1.25 -6.99
CA LEU A 220 16.23 -0.05 -6.39
C LEU A 220 14.93 -0.83 -6.12
N GLU A 221 13.89 -0.20 -5.57
CA GLU A 221 12.58 -0.82 -5.38
C GLU A 221 11.95 -1.27 -6.70
N GLU A 222 12.03 -0.46 -7.76
CA GLU A 222 11.54 -0.83 -9.10
C GLU A 222 12.33 -2.00 -9.69
N LYS A 223 13.65 -2.00 -9.50
CA LYS A 223 14.51 -3.13 -9.89
C LYS A 223 14.13 -4.41 -9.14
N GLU A 224 13.86 -4.33 -7.84
CA GLU A 224 13.43 -5.50 -7.04
C GLU A 224 12.06 -6.02 -7.49
N LYS A 225 11.09 -5.13 -7.75
CA LYS A 225 9.77 -5.52 -8.29
C LYS A 225 9.90 -6.20 -9.66
N THR A 226 10.68 -5.62 -10.57
CA THR A 226 10.87 -6.18 -11.92
C THR A 226 11.61 -7.52 -11.91
N THR A 227 12.63 -7.67 -11.06
CA THR A 227 13.34 -8.94 -10.87
C THR A 227 12.47 -10.04 -10.26
N HIS A 228 11.61 -9.68 -9.29
CA HIS A 228 10.63 -10.61 -8.72
C HIS A 228 9.62 -11.07 -9.79
N GLN A 229 9.11 -10.13 -10.60
CA GLN A 229 8.20 -10.44 -11.70
C GLN A 229 8.87 -11.34 -12.74
N LEU A 230 10.13 -11.05 -13.09
CA LEU A 230 10.91 -11.88 -14.01
C LEU A 230 11.05 -13.31 -13.47
N GLN A 231 11.43 -13.50 -12.21
CA GLN A 231 11.50 -14.83 -11.60
C GLN A 231 10.17 -15.57 -11.63
N LYS A 232 9.05 -14.87 -11.36
CA LYS A 232 7.70 -15.46 -11.45
C LYS A 232 7.39 -15.93 -12.87
N THR A 233 7.68 -15.11 -13.88
CA THR A 233 7.48 -15.48 -15.28
C THR A 233 8.35 -16.66 -15.71
N MET A 234 9.61 -16.71 -15.28
CA MET A 234 10.50 -17.84 -15.57
C MET A 234 9.98 -19.16 -14.99
N ARG A 235 9.45 -19.15 -13.77
CA ARG A 235 8.84 -20.35 -13.18
C ARG A 235 7.60 -20.81 -13.95
N ASN A 236 6.77 -19.86 -14.38
CA ASN A 236 5.58 -20.18 -15.19
C ASN A 236 5.96 -20.77 -16.55
N ILE A 237 6.98 -20.22 -17.22
CA ILE A 237 7.48 -20.77 -18.48
C ILE A 237 8.00 -22.19 -18.28
N ALA A 238 8.77 -22.46 -17.22
CA ALA A 238 9.25 -23.80 -16.92
C ALA A 238 8.11 -24.79 -16.66
N LEU A 239 7.07 -24.37 -15.92
CA LEU A 239 5.88 -25.20 -15.69
C LEU A 239 5.12 -25.50 -17.00
N LEU A 240 4.96 -24.50 -17.85
CA LEU A 240 4.32 -24.66 -19.16
C LEU A 240 5.11 -25.61 -20.07
N ASP A 241 6.44 -25.56 -20.03
CA ASP A 241 7.29 -26.47 -20.79
C ASP A 241 7.11 -27.93 -20.31
N THR A 242 7.07 -28.16 -19.00
CA THR A 242 6.76 -29.49 -18.44
C THR A 242 5.38 -29.98 -18.89
N HIS A 243 4.35 -29.13 -18.82
CA HIS A 243 3.00 -29.50 -19.27
C HIS A 243 2.96 -29.81 -20.77
N ALA A 244 3.70 -29.07 -21.60
CA ALA A 244 3.78 -29.34 -23.03
C ALA A 244 4.47 -30.68 -23.31
N GLN A 245 5.54 -31.01 -22.57
CA GLN A 245 6.21 -32.31 -22.67
C GLN A 245 5.29 -33.46 -22.25
N GLU A 246 4.56 -33.33 -21.14
CA GLU A 246 3.59 -34.33 -20.70
C GLU A 246 2.45 -34.52 -21.72
N ALA A 247 1.93 -33.44 -22.30
CA ALA A 247 0.92 -33.51 -23.33
C ALA A 247 1.43 -34.24 -24.59
N ASN A 248 2.67 -33.99 -24.99
CA ASN A 248 3.28 -34.69 -26.13
C ASN A 248 3.44 -36.18 -25.85
N HIS A 249 3.89 -36.58 -24.67
CA HIS A 249 3.97 -38.00 -24.30
C HIS A 249 2.59 -38.67 -24.31
N ARG A 250 1.55 -38.01 -23.81
CA ARG A 250 0.18 -38.53 -23.88
C ARG A 250 -0.31 -38.71 -25.32
N LEU A 251 0.05 -37.80 -26.22
CA LEU A 251 -0.28 -37.95 -27.64
C LEU A 251 0.41 -39.17 -28.26
N GLU A 252 1.65 -39.44 -27.89
CA GLU A 252 2.38 -40.63 -28.33
C GLU A 252 1.74 -41.92 -27.79
N ASP A 253 1.37 -41.94 -26.51
CA ASP A 253 0.70 -43.09 -25.87
C ASP A 253 -0.66 -43.37 -26.53
N LEU A 254 -1.49 -42.34 -26.71
CA LEU A 254 -2.78 -42.45 -27.40
C LEU A 254 -2.64 -42.91 -28.85
N ALA A 255 -1.59 -42.47 -29.55
CA ALA A 255 -1.29 -42.97 -30.89
C ALA A 255 -0.95 -44.47 -30.88
N GLY A 256 -0.25 -44.93 -29.85
CA GLY A 256 -0.01 -46.36 -29.60
C GLY A 256 -1.28 -47.16 -29.34
N GLU A 257 -2.16 -46.66 -28.47
CA GLU A 257 -3.45 -47.29 -28.16
C GLU A 257 -4.38 -47.34 -29.37
N LEU A 258 -4.47 -46.26 -30.14
CA LEU A 258 -5.26 -46.23 -31.37
C LEU A 258 -4.81 -47.31 -32.36
N LYS A 259 -3.50 -47.56 -32.45
CA LYS A 259 -2.96 -48.62 -33.30
C LYS A 259 -3.39 -50.01 -32.81
N LEU A 260 -3.44 -50.24 -31.50
CA LEU A 260 -3.91 -51.50 -30.90
C LEU A 260 -5.43 -51.68 -31.05
N ILE A 261 -6.21 -50.61 -30.91
CA ILE A 261 -7.65 -50.64 -31.15
C ILE A 261 -7.93 -50.93 -32.62
N GLN A 262 -7.20 -50.31 -33.54
CA GLN A 262 -7.34 -50.58 -34.98
C GLN A 262 -7.05 -52.05 -35.32
N SER A 263 -6.01 -52.66 -34.73
CA SER A 263 -5.72 -54.09 -34.95
C SER A 263 -6.79 -54.99 -34.33
N SER A 264 -7.32 -54.63 -33.16
CA SER A 264 -8.40 -55.34 -32.49
C SER A 264 -9.72 -55.25 -33.28
N ILE A 265 -10.08 -54.08 -33.80
CA ILE A 265 -11.23 -53.89 -34.69
C ILE A 265 -11.09 -54.75 -35.95
N ALA A 266 -9.90 -54.82 -36.55
CA ALA A 266 -9.66 -55.69 -37.70
C ALA A 266 -9.92 -57.17 -37.36
N THR A 267 -9.49 -57.60 -36.18
CA THR A 267 -9.69 -58.98 -35.69
C THR A 267 -11.17 -59.26 -35.40
N LEU A 268 -11.85 -58.34 -34.71
CA LEU A 268 -13.27 -58.45 -34.41
C LEU A 268 -14.13 -58.43 -35.67
N ARG A 269 -13.75 -57.67 -36.71
CA ARG A 269 -14.40 -57.72 -38.02
C ARG A 269 -14.26 -59.10 -38.66
N HIS A 270 -13.09 -59.72 -38.54
CA HIS A 270 -12.86 -61.09 -39.02
C HIS A 270 -13.75 -62.11 -38.29
N GLU A 271 -13.76 -62.06 -36.95
CA GLU A 271 -14.60 -62.96 -36.14
C GLU A 271 -16.10 -62.69 -36.33
N LYS A 272 -16.53 -61.43 -36.46
CA LYS A 272 -17.91 -61.08 -36.84
C LYS A 272 -18.30 -61.73 -38.16
N ASN A 273 -17.44 -61.68 -39.18
CA ASN A 273 -17.71 -62.33 -40.46
C ASN A 273 -17.80 -63.86 -40.33
N LYS A 274 -17.07 -64.46 -39.39
CA LYS A 274 -17.14 -65.90 -39.09
C LYS A 274 -18.42 -66.27 -38.33
N ILE A 275 -18.80 -65.47 -37.32
CA ILE A 275 -20.06 -65.63 -36.60
C ILE A 275 -21.24 -65.39 -37.54
N GLN A 276 -21.16 -64.43 -38.45
CA GLN A 276 -22.24 -64.15 -39.40
C GLN A 276 -22.44 -65.31 -40.37
N ARG A 277 -21.37 -65.99 -40.79
CA ARG A 277 -21.45 -67.27 -41.52
C ARG A 277 -22.17 -68.34 -40.70
N LYS A 278 -21.75 -68.56 -39.44
CA LYS A 278 -22.40 -69.50 -38.51
C LYS A 278 -23.86 -69.10 -38.20
N LYS A 279 -24.16 -67.81 -38.13
CA LYS A 279 -25.52 -67.28 -37.91
C LYS A 279 -26.40 -67.57 -39.11
N ILE A 280 -25.90 -67.43 -40.35
CA ILE A 280 -26.65 -67.84 -41.54
C ILE A 280 -26.95 -69.35 -41.48
N GLU A 281 -26.00 -70.18 -41.06
CA GLU A 281 -26.22 -71.62 -40.85
C GLU A 281 -27.21 -71.91 -39.71
N ALA A 282 -27.10 -71.20 -38.59
CA ALA A 282 -27.98 -71.34 -37.43
C ALA A 282 -29.37 -70.77 -37.69
N THR A 283 -29.53 -69.74 -38.53
CA THR A 283 -30.85 -69.20 -38.93
C THR A 283 -31.56 -70.20 -39.83
N ARG A 284 -30.83 -70.86 -40.74
CA ARG A 284 -31.35 -72.04 -41.47
C ARG A 284 -31.74 -73.17 -40.51
N TRP A 285 -31.08 -73.30 -39.36
CA TRP A 285 -31.45 -74.24 -38.30
C TRP A 285 -32.65 -73.76 -37.47
N LEU A 286 -32.73 -72.48 -37.14
CA LEU A 286 -33.79 -71.86 -36.35
C LEU A 286 -35.10 -71.77 -37.13
N ASP A 287 -35.06 -71.58 -38.46
CA ASP A 287 -36.24 -71.71 -39.33
C ASP A 287 -36.80 -73.14 -39.29
N ARG A 288 -35.94 -74.16 -39.10
CA ARG A 288 -36.39 -75.54 -38.82
C ARG A 288 -36.96 -75.68 -37.42
N TRP A 289 -36.38 -75.02 -36.42
CA TRP A 289 -36.77 -75.17 -35.02
C TRP A 289 -37.99 -74.33 -34.60
N LYS A 290 -38.22 -73.16 -35.22
CA LYS A 290 -39.44 -72.33 -35.06
C LYS A 290 -40.73 -73.01 -35.53
N SER A 291 -40.62 -74.20 -36.11
CA SER A 291 -41.74 -75.13 -36.29
C SER A 291 -42.20 -75.77 -34.95
N CYS A 292 -41.49 -75.54 -33.84
CA CYS A 292 -41.78 -76.12 -32.52
C CYS A 292 -41.66 -75.09 -31.38
N GLY A 293 -42.76 -74.36 -31.10
CA GLY A 293 -43.21 -73.89 -29.76
C GLY A 293 -42.36 -72.96 -28.87
N ARG A 294 -42.97 -71.84 -28.42
CA ARG A 294 -42.49 -70.81 -27.44
C ARG A 294 -43.07 -71.03 -26.03
N TYR A 295 -42.43 -70.51 -24.97
CA TYR A 295 -42.88 -69.32 -24.19
C TYR A 295 -41.91 -68.89 -23.05
N GLU A 296 -42.07 -67.63 -22.63
CA GLU A 296 -41.24 -66.75 -21.79
C GLU A 296 -41.53 -66.77 -20.26
N GLU A 297 -40.61 -66.16 -19.50
CA GLU A 297 -40.63 -65.87 -18.05
C GLU A 297 -41.30 -64.52 -17.69
N THR A 298 -41.58 -64.31 -16.39
CA THR A 298 -41.97 -63.01 -15.80
C THR A 298 -41.29 -62.70 -14.45
N ASN A 299 -40.99 -61.41 -14.25
CA ASN A 299 -40.43 -60.68 -13.08
C ASN A 299 -41.39 -60.51 -11.88
N ASP A 300 -40.85 -60.11 -10.70
CA ASP A 300 -41.53 -59.16 -9.77
C ASP A 300 -40.59 -58.39 -8.78
N SER A 301 -41.17 -57.44 -8.01
CA SER A 301 -40.70 -56.08 -7.64
C SER A 301 -40.25 -55.84 -6.16
N LYS A 302 -39.88 -54.57 -5.83
CA LYS A 302 -38.80 -54.07 -4.92
C LYS A 302 -39.24 -53.45 -3.55
N LEU A 303 -38.38 -53.54 -2.52
CA LEU A 303 -38.41 -52.76 -1.24
C LEU A 303 -37.46 -51.54 -1.32
N PHE A 304 -37.69 -50.48 -0.53
CA PHE A 304 -36.85 -49.26 -0.45
C PHE A 304 -35.48 -49.55 0.19
N GLU A 305 -34.56 -50.03 -0.64
CA GLU A 305 -33.12 -50.08 -0.37
C GLU A 305 -32.45 -48.94 -1.15
N LEU A 306 -31.38 -48.35 -0.59
CA LEU A 306 -30.50 -47.47 -1.36
C LEU A 306 -30.14 -48.22 -2.66
N PRO A 307 -30.25 -47.56 -3.84
CA PRO A 307 -29.87 -48.19 -5.09
C PRO A 307 -28.46 -48.77 -5.02
N VAL A 308 -28.36 -50.09 -5.18
CA VAL A 308 -27.09 -50.79 -5.32
C VAL A 308 -26.74 -50.81 -6.80
N PHE A 309 -25.62 -50.19 -7.14
CA PHE A 309 -25.06 -50.21 -8.49
C PHE A 309 -24.03 -51.32 -8.60
N VAL A 310 -24.02 -52.01 -9.75
CA VAL A 310 -22.97 -52.99 -10.05
C VAL A 310 -21.74 -52.30 -10.65
N LEU A 311 -20.56 -52.91 -10.55
CA LEU A 311 -19.31 -52.32 -11.07
C LEU A 311 -19.43 -51.90 -12.54
N SER A 312 -20.08 -52.71 -13.39
CA SER A 312 -20.27 -52.42 -14.81
C SER A 312 -21.06 -51.13 -15.07
N ASP A 313 -22.01 -50.79 -14.20
CA ASP A 313 -22.78 -49.55 -14.32
C ASP A 313 -21.87 -48.34 -14.10
N LEU A 314 -21.02 -48.43 -13.07
CA LEU A 314 -20.08 -47.36 -12.73
C LEU A 314 -18.95 -47.25 -13.75
N GLU A 315 -18.46 -48.37 -14.28
CA GLU A 315 -17.48 -48.39 -15.38
C GLU A 315 -18.07 -47.74 -16.63
N THR A 316 -19.32 -48.05 -16.99
CA THR A 316 -20.00 -47.42 -18.13
C THR A 316 -20.16 -45.92 -17.89
N ALA A 317 -20.61 -45.52 -16.69
CA ALA A 317 -20.84 -44.12 -16.34
C ALA A 317 -19.56 -43.27 -16.32
N THR A 318 -18.40 -43.88 -16.12
CA THR A 318 -17.10 -43.19 -15.95
C THR A 318 -16.08 -43.52 -17.04
N CYS A 319 -16.50 -44.22 -18.10
CA CYS A 319 -15.62 -44.74 -19.16
C CYS A 319 -14.44 -45.57 -18.60
N GLY A 320 -14.75 -46.53 -17.73
CA GLY A 320 -13.77 -47.40 -17.09
C GLY A 320 -12.96 -46.71 -15.99
N PHE A 321 -13.55 -45.77 -15.26
CA PHE A 321 -12.85 -44.90 -14.31
C PHE A 321 -11.69 -44.13 -14.96
N SER A 322 -11.93 -43.59 -16.15
CA SER A 322 -10.91 -42.84 -16.89
C SER A 322 -10.48 -41.59 -16.14
N GLU A 323 -9.19 -41.29 -16.21
CA GLU A 323 -8.57 -40.07 -15.67
C GLU A 323 -9.24 -38.77 -16.15
N SER A 324 -9.81 -38.79 -17.36
CA SER A 324 -10.50 -37.61 -17.93
C SER A 324 -11.79 -37.24 -17.19
N PHE A 325 -12.34 -38.17 -16.40
CA PHE A 325 -13.57 -37.96 -15.62
C PHE A 325 -13.28 -37.66 -14.14
N VAL A 326 -12.01 -37.60 -13.73
CA VAL A 326 -11.64 -37.28 -12.34
C VAL A 326 -11.97 -35.81 -12.06
N ILE A 327 -12.78 -35.58 -11.03
CA ILE A 327 -13.12 -34.23 -10.54
C ILE A 327 -12.49 -33.92 -9.18
N GLY A 328 -11.96 -34.93 -8.48
CA GLY A 328 -11.28 -34.73 -7.21
C GLY A 328 -10.46 -35.94 -6.79
N ARG A 329 -9.36 -35.68 -6.08
CA ARG A 329 -8.54 -36.71 -5.45
C ARG A 329 -8.39 -36.38 -3.97
N GLY A 330 -8.72 -37.34 -3.11
CA GLY A 330 -8.58 -37.21 -1.67
C GLY A 330 -7.77 -38.36 -1.09
N GLY A 331 -7.36 -38.25 0.18
CA GLY A 331 -6.61 -39.32 0.86
C GLY A 331 -7.40 -40.63 1.00
N TYR A 332 -8.73 -40.57 0.90
CA TYR A 332 -9.62 -41.73 1.03
C TYR A 332 -9.97 -42.38 -0.32
N GLY A 333 -9.82 -41.66 -1.44
CA GLY A 333 -10.23 -42.15 -2.76
C GLY A 333 -10.23 -41.10 -3.86
N VAL A 334 -10.72 -41.50 -5.02
CA VAL A 334 -10.84 -40.66 -6.23
C VAL A 334 -12.32 -40.44 -6.53
N VAL A 335 -12.69 -39.19 -6.86
CA VAL A 335 -14.04 -38.81 -7.23
C VAL A 335 -14.10 -38.60 -8.73
N TYR A 336 -15.01 -39.32 -9.38
CA TYR A 336 -15.26 -39.26 -10.82
C TYR A 336 -16.60 -38.59 -11.09
N LYS A 337 -16.67 -37.76 -12.12
CA LYS A 337 -17.94 -37.36 -12.72
C LYS A 337 -18.44 -38.52 -13.56
N GLY A 338 -19.72 -38.83 -13.47
CA GLY A 338 -20.35 -39.83 -14.31
C GLY A 338 -21.77 -39.45 -14.69
N GLU A 339 -22.35 -40.25 -15.59
CA GLU A 339 -23.74 -40.13 -16.00
C GLU A 339 -24.43 -41.48 -15.82
N ILE A 340 -25.45 -41.51 -14.96
CA ILE A 340 -26.24 -42.71 -14.65
C ILE A 340 -27.70 -42.36 -14.87
N LEU A 341 -28.40 -43.08 -15.75
CA LEU A 341 -29.81 -42.86 -16.08
C LEU A 341 -30.11 -41.38 -16.42
N ASP A 342 -29.31 -40.77 -17.29
CA ASP A 342 -29.38 -39.36 -17.70
C ASP A 342 -29.23 -38.34 -16.55
N LYS A 343 -28.76 -38.78 -15.37
CA LYS A 343 -28.42 -37.93 -14.23
C LYS A 343 -26.91 -37.85 -14.08
N THR A 344 -26.38 -36.63 -14.07
CA THR A 344 -24.97 -36.40 -13.73
C THR A 344 -24.76 -36.68 -12.24
N VAL A 345 -23.78 -37.51 -11.93
CA VAL A 345 -23.45 -37.97 -10.58
C VAL A 345 -21.96 -37.79 -10.26
N ALA A 346 -21.63 -37.75 -8.97
CA ALA A 346 -20.26 -37.82 -8.47
C ALA A 346 -20.03 -39.19 -7.82
N ILE A 347 -19.10 -39.96 -8.37
CA ILE A 347 -18.80 -41.34 -7.94
C ILE A 347 -17.48 -41.32 -7.17
N LYS A 348 -17.55 -41.48 -5.85
CA LYS A 348 -16.39 -41.56 -4.97
C LYS A 348 -15.97 -43.03 -4.83
N LYS A 349 -14.85 -43.39 -5.45
CA LYS A 349 -14.24 -44.72 -5.37
C LYS A 349 -13.14 -44.72 -4.32
N PHE A 350 -13.28 -45.52 -3.28
CA PHE A 350 -12.30 -45.61 -2.21
C PHE A 350 -11.06 -46.42 -2.62
N HIS A 351 -9.90 -46.09 -2.06
CA HIS A 351 -8.70 -46.90 -2.26
C HIS A 351 -8.81 -48.27 -1.57
N SER A 352 -8.34 -49.32 -2.23
CA SER A 352 -8.44 -50.71 -1.74
C SER A 352 -7.77 -50.95 -0.37
N TYR A 353 -6.68 -50.23 -0.06
CA TYR A 353 -5.97 -50.35 1.23
C TYR A 353 -6.69 -49.63 2.40
N ASN A 354 -7.58 -48.67 2.12
CA ASN A 354 -8.41 -48.02 3.14
C ASN A 354 -9.58 -48.90 3.57
N MET A 355 -9.87 -49.97 2.81
CA MET A 355 -11.05 -50.83 2.95
C MET A 355 -10.71 -52.21 3.55
N LEU A 356 -9.68 -52.29 4.42
CA LEU A 356 -9.24 -53.54 5.06
C LEU A 356 -10.34 -54.25 5.89
N ARG A 357 -11.53 -53.66 6.05
CA ARG A 357 -12.70 -54.27 6.70
C ARG A 357 -14.02 -53.94 5.97
N GLN A 358 -14.67 -54.94 5.35
CA GLN A 358 -16.05 -54.85 4.81
C GLN A 358 -17.07 -54.25 5.80
N THR A 359 -16.83 -54.44 7.10
CA THR A 359 -17.70 -53.94 8.17
C THR A 359 -17.72 -52.41 8.29
N GLU A 360 -16.65 -51.71 7.90
CA GLU A 360 -16.56 -50.24 7.98
C GLU A 360 -17.36 -49.58 6.86
N PHE A 361 -17.27 -50.10 5.63
CA PHE A 361 -18.05 -49.62 4.50
C PHE A 361 -19.56 -49.85 4.71
N HIS A 362 -19.95 -51.04 5.16
CA HIS A 362 -21.36 -51.33 5.43
C HIS A 362 -21.92 -50.47 6.58
N ARG A 363 -21.11 -50.19 7.60
CA ARG A 363 -21.49 -49.25 8.66
C ARG A 363 -21.69 -47.83 8.12
N MET A 364 -20.80 -47.38 7.23
CA MET A 364 -20.89 -46.06 6.60
C MET A 364 -22.15 -45.95 5.73
N GLU A 365 -22.41 -46.95 4.89
CA GLU A 365 -23.65 -47.08 4.09
C GLU A 365 -24.91 -46.93 4.97
N GLN A 366 -25.01 -47.71 6.06
CA GLN A 366 -26.17 -47.69 6.96
C GLN A 366 -26.40 -46.33 7.64
N VAL A 367 -25.33 -45.56 7.87
CA VAL A 367 -25.41 -44.25 8.51
C VAL A 367 -25.71 -43.17 7.47
N LEU A 368 -24.94 -43.11 6.38
CA LEU A 368 -25.12 -42.12 5.32
C LEU A 368 -26.48 -42.24 4.64
N GLY A 369 -26.97 -43.47 4.41
CA GLY A 369 -28.29 -43.71 3.82
C GLY A 369 -29.48 -43.24 4.66
N LYS A 370 -29.25 -42.84 5.92
CA LYS A 370 -30.29 -42.27 6.79
C LYS A 370 -30.20 -40.74 6.91
N LEU A 371 -29.12 -40.14 6.43
CA LEU A 371 -28.85 -38.71 6.57
C LEU A 371 -29.29 -37.97 5.30
N HIS A 372 -30.44 -37.32 5.37
CA HIS A 372 -30.95 -36.46 4.30
C HIS A 372 -31.18 -35.06 4.85
N HIS A 373 -30.52 -34.06 4.25
CA HIS A 373 -30.66 -32.66 4.65
C HIS A 373 -30.34 -31.73 3.47
N PRO A 374 -31.03 -30.58 3.31
CA PRO A 374 -30.82 -29.68 2.18
C PRO A 374 -29.38 -29.15 2.01
N TYR A 375 -28.60 -29.10 3.10
CA TYR A 375 -27.22 -28.61 3.11
C TYR A 375 -26.17 -29.72 3.28
N LEU A 376 -26.55 -30.97 3.01
CA LEU A 376 -25.65 -32.11 2.90
C LEU A 376 -25.74 -32.67 1.48
N VAL A 377 -24.60 -33.07 0.91
CA VAL A 377 -24.55 -33.66 -0.44
C VAL A 377 -25.23 -35.02 -0.43
N GLU A 378 -26.33 -35.16 -1.14
CA GLU A 378 -27.21 -36.33 -1.14
C GLU A 378 -26.50 -37.59 -1.69
N LEU A 379 -26.58 -38.67 -0.91
CA LEU A 379 -26.16 -40.00 -1.34
C LEU A 379 -27.26 -40.64 -2.18
N ILE A 380 -27.00 -40.85 -3.46
CA ILE A 380 -27.93 -41.44 -4.43
C ILE A 380 -27.91 -42.97 -4.36
N GLY A 381 -26.74 -43.58 -4.11
CA GLY A 381 -26.62 -45.02 -4.01
C GLY A 381 -25.19 -45.49 -3.76
N VAL A 382 -25.01 -46.80 -3.74
CA VAL A 382 -23.76 -47.44 -3.31
C VAL A 382 -23.38 -48.57 -4.25
N SER A 383 -22.09 -48.86 -4.35
CA SER A 383 -21.55 -50.05 -5.02
C SER A 383 -20.56 -50.73 -4.08
N PRO A 384 -21.01 -51.77 -3.36
CA PRO A 384 -20.13 -52.55 -2.49
C PRO A 384 -19.04 -53.30 -3.25
N GLU A 385 -19.33 -53.75 -4.47
CA GLU A 385 -18.38 -54.48 -5.33
C GLU A 385 -17.13 -53.64 -5.64
N SER A 386 -17.34 -52.35 -5.95
CA SER A 386 -16.27 -51.42 -6.31
C SER A 386 -15.86 -50.49 -5.17
N TRP A 387 -16.39 -50.69 -3.97
CA TRP A 387 -16.21 -49.81 -2.81
C TRP A 387 -16.43 -48.35 -3.19
N SER A 388 -17.60 -48.04 -3.74
CA SER A 388 -17.91 -46.73 -4.28
C SER A 388 -19.23 -46.19 -3.75
N LEU A 389 -19.29 -44.88 -3.54
CA LEU A 389 -20.50 -44.15 -3.19
C LEU A 389 -20.86 -43.21 -4.33
N VAL A 390 -22.15 -43.13 -4.65
CA VAL A 390 -22.68 -42.30 -5.74
C VAL A 390 -23.47 -41.15 -5.13
N TYR A 391 -23.02 -39.93 -5.38
CA TYR A 391 -23.60 -38.70 -4.86
C TYR A 391 -24.19 -37.83 -5.96
N GLU A 392 -25.04 -36.88 -5.58
CA GLU A 392 -25.40 -35.80 -6.48
C GLU A 392 -24.16 -35.01 -6.95
N TYR A 393 -24.17 -34.57 -8.21
CA TYR A 393 -23.08 -33.78 -8.76
C TYR A 393 -23.28 -32.28 -8.49
N MET A 394 -22.25 -31.63 -7.95
CA MET A 394 -22.22 -30.21 -7.61
C MET A 394 -21.42 -29.44 -8.67
N PRO A 395 -22.06 -28.76 -9.63
CA PRO A 395 -21.39 -28.25 -10.84
C PRO A 395 -20.52 -27.02 -10.61
N ASN A 396 -20.73 -26.26 -9.55
CA ASN A 396 -19.96 -25.04 -9.27
C ASN A 396 -18.70 -25.32 -8.43
N GLY A 397 -18.34 -26.59 -8.23
CA GLY A 397 -17.09 -27.00 -7.57
C GLY A 397 -17.12 -26.77 -6.06
N SER A 398 -15.92 -26.75 -5.47
CA SER A 398 -15.71 -26.56 -4.03
C SER A 398 -15.49 -25.10 -3.66
N LEU A 399 -15.74 -24.73 -2.40
CA LEU A 399 -15.43 -23.40 -1.90
C LEU A 399 -13.93 -23.09 -1.97
N GLN A 400 -13.07 -24.11 -1.85
CA GLN A 400 -11.62 -23.96 -2.00
C GLN A 400 -11.23 -23.41 -3.38
N ASP A 401 -11.96 -23.76 -4.43
CA ASP A 401 -11.70 -23.28 -5.80
C ASP A 401 -11.90 -21.76 -5.90
N TYR A 402 -12.86 -21.22 -5.13
CA TYR A 402 -13.12 -19.79 -5.04
C TYR A 402 -12.03 -19.10 -4.20
N LEU A 403 -11.66 -19.68 -3.07
CA LEU A 403 -10.65 -19.11 -2.17
C LEU A 403 -9.23 -19.12 -2.76
N SER A 404 -8.90 -20.11 -3.61
CA SER A 404 -7.57 -20.26 -4.21
C SER A 404 -7.37 -19.39 -5.44
N ASN A 405 -8.45 -19.08 -6.16
CA ASN A 405 -8.41 -18.30 -7.39
C ASN A 405 -9.03 -16.92 -7.13
N ASN A 406 -8.20 -15.90 -6.88
CA ASN A 406 -8.63 -14.55 -6.50
C ASN A 406 -9.66 -13.90 -7.45
N ASN A 407 -9.74 -14.36 -8.71
CA ASN A 407 -10.74 -13.90 -9.68
C ASN A 407 -12.11 -14.60 -9.54
N SER A 408 -12.18 -15.74 -8.85
CA SER A 408 -13.41 -16.50 -8.60
C SER A 408 -14.09 -16.07 -7.30
N ILE A 409 -13.34 -15.71 -6.25
CA ILE A 409 -13.93 -15.27 -4.98
C ILE A 409 -14.75 -13.96 -5.11
N SER A 410 -14.41 -13.12 -6.08
CA SER A 410 -15.16 -11.90 -6.42
C SER A 410 -16.54 -12.21 -7.03
N ALA A 411 -16.77 -13.44 -7.50
CA ALA A 411 -18.10 -13.89 -7.91
C ALA A 411 -19.03 -14.10 -6.70
N LEU A 412 -18.48 -14.25 -5.49
CA LEU A 412 -19.25 -14.41 -4.25
C LEU A 412 -19.31 -13.07 -3.51
N ASN A 413 -20.38 -12.31 -3.70
CA ASN A 413 -20.65 -11.13 -2.88
C ASN A 413 -20.89 -11.51 -1.40
N TRP A 414 -20.83 -10.53 -0.50
CA TRP A 414 -20.94 -10.77 0.93
C TRP A 414 -22.27 -11.45 1.33
N LYS A 415 -23.37 -11.17 0.63
CA LYS A 415 -24.68 -11.81 0.90
C LYS A 415 -24.62 -13.32 0.61
N ILE A 416 -23.96 -13.71 -0.47
CA ILE A 416 -23.73 -15.13 -0.80
C ILE A 416 -22.82 -15.77 0.25
N ARG A 417 -21.74 -15.09 0.66
CA ARG A 417 -20.82 -15.61 1.69
C ARG A 417 -21.51 -15.80 3.04
N ALA A 418 -22.32 -14.83 3.48
CA ALA A 418 -23.13 -14.95 4.70
C ALA A 418 -24.15 -16.10 4.60
N ARG A 419 -24.74 -16.31 3.41
CA ARG A 419 -25.63 -17.45 3.16
C ARG A 419 -24.90 -18.79 3.25
N ILE A 420 -23.69 -18.89 2.69
CA ILE A 420 -22.84 -20.09 2.81
C ILE A 420 -22.58 -20.39 4.31
N VAL A 421 -22.28 -19.37 5.12
CA VAL A 421 -22.12 -19.55 6.57
C VAL A 421 -23.39 -20.13 7.21
N ALA A 422 -24.56 -19.59 6.87
CA ALA A 422 -25.83 -20.09 7.40
C ALA A 422 -26.15 -21.53 6.95
N ASP A 423 -25.93 -21.84 5.67
CA ASP A 423 -26.15 -23.17 5.08
C ASP A 423 -25.22 -24.20 5.77
N ILE A 424 -23.93 -23.88 5.99
CA ILE A 424 -23.00 -24.76 6.74
C ILE A 424 -23.45 -24.94 8.18
N ALA A 425 -23.83 -23.87 8.87
CA ALA A 425 -24.28 -23.91 10.26
C ALA A 425 -25.48 -24.85 10.43
N SER A 426 -26.46 -24.76 9.53
CA SER A 426 -27.65 -25.61 9.54
C SER A 426 -27.30 -27.08 9.25
N GLY A 427 -26.42 -27.35 8.29
CA GLY A 427 -25.91 -28.70 8.03
C GLY A 427 -25.16 -29.33 9.22
N LEU A 428 -24.28 -28.57 9.88
CA LEU A 428 -23.56 -29.03 11.06
C LEU A 428 -24.48 -29.29 12.25
N LEU A 429 -25.44 -28.39 12.50
CA LEU A 429 -26.42 -28.58 13.57
C LEU A 429 -27.22 -29.88 13.37
N PHE A 430 -27.62 -30.19 12.13
CA PHE A 430 -28.30 -31.44 11.81
C PHE A 430 -27.42 -32.67 12.11
N LEU A 431 -26.16 -32.67 11.65
CA LEU A 431 -25.21 -33.77 11.92
C LEU A 431 -24.99 -33.97 13.43
N HIS A 432 -24.78 -32.88 14.16
CA HIS A 432 -24.53 -32.92 15.61
C HIS A 432 -25.75 -33.35 16.41
N SER A 433 -26.95 -33.12 15.88
CA SER A 433 -28.21 -33.51 16.49
C SER A 433 -28.65 -34.95 16.15
N SER A 434 -27.94 -35.65 15.25
CA SER A 434 -28.34 -36.98 14.80
C SER A 434 -28.37 -38.02 15.93
N ARG A 435 -29.36 -38.91 15.92
CA ARG A 435 -29.55 -39.99 16.91
C ARG A 435 -29.64 -41.36 16.20
N PRO A 436 -29.23 -42.48 16.84
CA PRO A 436 -28.85 -42.66 18.26
C PRO A 436 -27.42 -42.22 18.58
N LYS A 437 -26.55 -42.05 17.58
CA LYS A 437 -25.18 -41.56 17.73
C LYS A 437 -25.04 -40.23 17.00
N THR A 438 -24.47 -39.23 17.68
CA THR A 438 -24.08 -37.95 17.08
C THR A 438 -23.04 -38.19 15.98
N THR A 439 -23.32 -37.65 14.79
CA THR A 439 -22.40 -37.70 13.66
C THR A 439 -21.51 -36.47 13.72
N VAL A 440 -20.20 -36.68 13.78
CA VAL A 440 -19.20 -35.61 13.73
C VAL A 440 -18.56 -35.66 12.35
N HIS A 441 -18.46 -34.51 11.68
CA HIS A 441 -17.89 -34.43 10.35
C HIS A 441 -16.40 -34.81 10.37
N GLY A 442 -15.62 -34.15 11.22
CA GLY A 442 -14.22 -34.48 11.53
C GLY A 442 -13.18 -34.07 10.50
N ASN A 443 -13.60 -33.70 9.28
CA ASN A 443 -12.73 -33.19 8.22
C ASN A 443 -13.35 -31.95 7.54
N LEU A 444 -13.90 -31.01 8.30
CA LEU A 444 -14.57 -29.84 7.72
C LEU A 444 -13.53 -28.85 7.21
N LYS A 445 -13.63 -28.48 5.93
CA LYS A 445 -12.69 -27.58 5.24
C LYS A 445 -13.31 -27.10 3.91
N PRO A 446 -12.81 -26.02 3.29
CA PRO A 446 -13.44 -25.47 2.09
C PRO A 446 -13.51 -26.42 0.89
N GLU A 447 -12.62 -27.41 0.78
CA GLU A 447 -12.70 -28.43 -0.27
C GLU A 447 -13.97 -29.30 -0.14
N ASN A 448 -14.49 -29.43 1.08
CA ASN A 448 -15.64 -30.26 1.41
C ASN A 448 -16.95 -29.44 1.50
N ILE A 449 -16.91 -28.18 1.08
CA ILE A 449 -18.09 -27.32 0.93
C ILE A 449 -18.33 -27.14 -0.56
N LEU A 450 -19.32 -27.81 -1.12
CA LEU A 450 -19.59 -27.80 -2.56
C LEU A 450 -20.74 -26.85 -2.91
N LEU A 451 -20.67 -26.23 -4.08
CA LEU A 451 -21.66 -25.26 -4.55
C LEU A 451 -22.49 -25.82 -5.70
N ASP A 452 -23.80 -25.60 -5.63
CA ASP A 452 -24.73 -25.93 -6.70
C ASP A 452 -24.80 -24.80 -7.75
N ARG A 453 -25.65 -24.98 -8.78
CA ARG A 453 -25.84 -23.99 -9.86
C ARG A 453 -26.34 -22.63 -9.36
N ASN A 454 -26.93 -22.59 -8.17
CA ASN A 454 -27.55 -21.40 -7.58
C ASN A 454 -26.67 -20.80 -6.47
N ASN A 455 -25.41 -21.25 -6.35
CA ASN A 455 -24.47 -20.88 -5.28
C ASN A 455 -25.02 -21.17 -3.88
N ARG A 456 -25.86 -22.20 -3.73
CA ARG A 456 -26.18 -22.80 -2.42
C ARG A 456 -25.09 -23.80 -2.08
N CYS A 457 -24.68 -23.84 -0.83
CA CYS A 457 -23.65 -24.78 -0.42
C CYS A 457 -24.23 -26.04 0.21
N LYS A 458 -23.54 -27.16 -0.01
CA LYS A 458 -23.78 -28.43 0.67
C LYS A 458 -22.46 -28.99 1.19
N ILE A 459 -22.49 -29.56 2.39
CA ILE A 459 -21.33 -30.21 3.01
C ILE A 459 -21.19 -31.62 2.40
N SER A 460 -20.01 -31.95 1.89
CA SER A 460 -19.64 -33.28 1.38
C SER A 460 -18.76 -34.03 2.38
N ASP A 461 -18.49 -35.31 2.13
CA ASP A 461 -17.53 -36.13 2.91
C ASP A 461 -17.84 -36.26 4.41
N TYR A 462 -19.10 -36.04 4.80
CA TYR A 462 -19.62 -36.19 6.16
C TYR A 462 -19.77 -37.68 6.55
N GLY A 463 -18.67 -38.40 6.58
CA GLY A 463 -18.64 -39.85 6.84
C GLY A 463 -17.24 -40.46 6.76
N ASP A 464 -16.29 -39.76 6.15
CA ASP A 464 -14.91 -40.24 5.98
C ASP A 464 -14.20 -40.51 7.32
N ASN A 465 -14.54 -39.78 8.39
CA ASN A 465 -14.02 -40.02 9.73
C ASN A 465 -14.37 -41.43 10.26
N MET A 466 -15.43 -42.06 9.73
CA MET A 466 -15.81 -43.44 10.10
C MET A 466 -14.85 -44.50 9.55
N LEU A 467 -14.07 -44.16 8.51
CA LEU A 467 -13.04 -45.01 7.90
C LEU A 467 -11.69 -44.92 8.64
N VAL A 468 -11.53 -43.93 9.53
CA VAL A 468 -10.33 -43.82 10.35
C VAL A 468 -10.45 -44.80 11.51
N ALA A 469 -9.73 -45.92 11.43
CA ALA A 469 -9.63 -46.86 12.53
C ALA A 469 -9.23 -46.12 13.80
N THR A 470 -10.01 -46.31 14.88
CA THR A 470 -9.85 -45.71 16.21
C THR A 470 -8.48 -46.00 16.88
N GLN A 471 -7.57 -46.67 16.17
CA GLN A 471 -6.20 -47.00 16.58
C GLN A 471 -5.12 -46.16 15.86
N ALA A 472 -5.42 -45.47 14.75
CA ALA A 472 -4.42 -44.68 14.01
C ALA A 472 -3.98 -43.38 14.74
N LEU A 473 -4.76 -42.90 15.71
CA LEU A 473 -4.41 -41.76 16.56
C LEU A 473 -3.50 -42.16 17.75
N ARG A 474 -3.06 -43.43 17.82
CA ARG A 474 -2.19 -43.97 18.89
C ARG A 474 -0.84 -44.52 18.39
N CYS A 475 -0.35 -44.11 17.23
CA CYS A 475 1.00 -44.45 16.77
C CYS A 475 1.93 -43.23 16.87
N PRO A 476 2.86 -43.19 17.84
CA PRO A 476 3.91 -42.15 17.91
C PRO A 476 4.79 -42.07 16.66
N SER A 477 4.82 -43.13 15.86
CA SER A 477 5.60 -43.29 14.63
C SER A 477 5.02 -42.60 13.39
N PHE A 478 3.79 -42.06 13.43
CA PHE A 478 3.26 -41.23 12.33
C PHE A 478 3.93 -39.84 12.25
N ARG A 479 4.84 -39.51 13.17
CA ARG A 479 5.72 -38.33 13.08
C ARG A 479 6.78 -38.44 11.97
N HIS A 480 6.91 -39.60 11.32
CA HIS A 480 7.93 -39.86 10.29
C HIS A 480 7.38 -40.54 9.02
N CYS A 481 6.14 -40.27 8.62
CA CYS A 481 5.68 -40.62 7.27
C CYS A 481 6.10 -39.53 6.27
N THR A 482 7.05 -39.87 5.38
CA THR A 482 7.53 -39.06 4.26
C THR A 482 6.60 -39.10 3.03
N THR A 483 5.29 -39.15 3.27
CA THR A 483 4.26 -38.98 2.23
C THR A 483 3.54 -37.67 2.49
N PRO A 484 3.35 -36.80 1.47
CA PRO A 484 2.65 -35.52 1.65
C PRO A 484 1.14 -35.80 1.81
N CYS A 485 0.72 -36.25 2.98
CA CYS A 485 -0.65 -36.64 3.27
C CYS A 485 -1.22 -35.75 4.39
N GLN A 486 -2.28 -35.03 4.02
CA GLN A 486 -3.14 -34.13 4.82
C GLN A 486 -2.57 -32.76 5.20
N ASP A 487 -3.18 -31.73 4.60
CA ASP A 487 -3.11 -30.34 5.06
C ASP A 487 -3.93 -30.21 6.37
N PHE A 488 -3.26 -30.09 7.51
CA PHE A 488 -3.87 -29.97 8.85
C PHE A 488 -4.32 -28.54 9.19
N SER A 489 -4.40 -27.64 8.21
CA SER A 489 -4.60 -26.21 8.46
C SER A 489 -5.94 -25.87 9.14
N TYR A 490 -6.99 -26.69 8.97
CA TYR A 490 -8.30 -26.50 9.60
C TYR A 490 -8.49 -27.32 10.90
N THR A 491 -7.48 -28.09 11.32
CA THR A 491 -7.61 -29.01 12.45
C THR A 491 -7.68 -28.27 13.79
N ASP A 492 -8.66 -28.64 14.61
CA ASP A 492 -8.80 -28.20 16.00
C ASP A 492 -7.53 -28.52 16.81
N PRO A 493 -6.85 -27.53 17.44
CA PRO A 493 -5.66 -27.74 18.25
C PRO A 493 -5.86 -28.75 19.39
N GLU A 494 -7.04 -28.78 19.99
CA GLU A 494 -7.35 -29.75 21.05
C GLU A 494 -7.54 -31.16 20.48
N SER A 495 -8.20 -31.28 19.33
CA SER A 495 -8.34 -32.57 18.62
C SER A 495 -6.98 -33.11 18.17
N TYR A 496 -6.11 -32.24 17.66
CA TYR A 496 -4.74 -32.58 17.27
C TYR A 496 -3.92 -33.11 18.46
N ARG A 497 -4.07 -32.49 19.64
CA ARG A 497 -3.36 -32.90 20.87
C ARG A 497 -3.93 -34.18 21.48
N THR A 498 -5.25 -34.33 21.51
CA THR A 498 -5.95 -35.42 22.21
C THR A 498 -6.21 -36.64 21.34
N GLY A 499 -6.20 -36.48 20.01
CA GLY A 499 -6.66 -37.48 19.06
C GLY A 499 -8.17 -37.74 19.15
N ALA A 500 -8.95 -36.88 19.79
CA ALA A 500 -10.40 -37.01 19.88
C ALA A 500 -11.08 -35.99 18.98
N VAL A 501 -11.90 -36.48 18.04
CA VAL A 501 -12.71 -35.62 17.16
C VAL A 501 -14.10 -35.49 17.76
N THR A 502 -14.55 -34.26 18.01
CA THR A 502 -15.82 -33.96 18.68
C THR A 502 -16.64 -32.96 17.87
N PRO A 503 -17.94 -32.76 18.16
CA PRO A 503 -18.72 -31.68 17.54
C PRO A 503 -18.03 -30.32 17.64
N LYS A 504 -17.35 -30.02 18.75
CA LYS A 504 -16.57 -28.78 18.95
C LYS A 504 -15.38 -28.66 18.01
N SER A 505 -14.84 -29.76 17.51
CA SER A 505 -13.76 -29.77 16.52
C SER A 505 -14.26 -29.33 15.14
N ASP A 506 -15.49 -29.69 14.78
CA ASP A 506 -16.15 -29.16 13.56
C ASP A 506 -16.42 -27.66 13.71
N ILE A 507 -16.84 -27.21 14.91
CA ILE A 507 -17.09 -25.78 15.18
C ILE A 507 -15.82 -24.95 14.99
N TYR A 508 -14.66 -25.44 15.44
CA TYR A 508 -13.39 -24.74 15.19
C TYR A 508 -13.08 -24.58 13.70
N SER A 509 -13.21 -25.69 12.97
CA SER A 509 -13.01 -25.71 11.52
C SER A 509 -13.98 -24.74 10.82
N PHE A 510 -15.22 -24.69 11.29
CA PHE A 510 -16.23 -23.75 10.80
C PHE A 510 -15.87 -22.30 11.10
N GLY A 511 -15.37 -22.00 12.30
CA GLY A 511 -14.87 -20.66 12.66
C GLY A 511 -13.79 -20.16 11.71
N LEU A 512 -12.83 -21.02 11.36
CA LEU A 512 -11.79 -20.68 10.38
C LEU A 512 -12.36 -20.37 9.00
N ILE A 513 -13.35 -21.15 8.55
CA ILE A 513 -14.05 -20.92 7.27
C ILE A 513 -14.77 -19.57 7.29
N ILE A 514 -15.46 -19.22 8.39
CA ILE A 514 -16.11 -17.91 8.54
C ILE A 514 -15.10 -16.78 8.42
N LEU A 515 -14.00 -16.83 9.19
CA LEU A 515 -12.96 -15.80 9.17
C LEU A 515 -12.34 -15.67 7.77
N GLN A 516 -12.12 -16.78 7.08
CA GLN A 516 -11.59 -16.79 5.73
C GLN A 516 -12.58 -16.23 4.70
N LEU A 517 -13.87 -16.53 4.81
CA LEU A 517 -14.91 -15.96 3.94
C LEU A 517 -15.06 -14.45 4.12
N VAL A 518 -14.95 -13.94 5.34
CA VAL A 518 -15.07 -12.50 5.61
C VAL A 518 -13.83 -11.73 5.16
N THR A 519 -12.64 -12.31 5.34
CA THR A 519 -11.37 -11.61 5.07
C THR A 519 -10.80 -11.87 3.69
N GLY A 520 -11.18 -12.98 3.04
CA GLY A 520 -10.59 -13.42 1.76
C GLY A 520 -9.12 -13.81 1.86
N ARG A 521 -8.59 -14.03 3.07
CA ARG A 521 -7.15 -14.25 3.34
C ARG A 521 -6.82 -15.73 3.59
N SER A 522 -5.54 -16.06 3.43
CA SER A 522 -4.99 -17.36 3.85
C SER A 522 -5.03 -17.50 5.39
N LEU A 523 -5.08 -18.74 5.89
CA LEU A 523 -5.13 -19.03 7.32
C LEU A 523 -3.88 -18.61 8.12
N ARG A 524 -2.74 -18.36 7.46
CA ARG A 524 -1.49 -17.98 8.13
C ARG A 524 -1.64 -16.67 8.90
N GLY A 525 -1.60 -16.74 10.23
CA GLY A 525 -1.73 -15.57 11.11
C GLY A 525 -3.14 -14.96 11.17
N LEU A 526 -4.11 -15.56 10.49
CA LEU A 526 -5.45 -15.01 10.28
C LEU A 526 -6.15 -14.65 11.60
N ILE A 527 -6.21 -15.60 12.54
CA ILE A 527 -6.86 -15.40 13.85
C ILE A 527 -6.23 -14.20 14.58
N GLY A 528 -4.90 -14.11 14.60
CA GLY A 528 -4.20 -13.03 15.28
C GLY A 528 -4.40 -11.66 14.63
N GLU A 529 -4.45 -11.60 13.29
CA GLU A 529 -4.77 -10.36 12.57
C GLU A 529 -6.19 -9.88 12.84
N VAL A 530 -7.16 -10.78 12.75
CA VAL A 530 -8.58 -10.46 12.97
C VAL A 530 -8.83 -10.06 14.43
N HIS A 531 -8.26 -10.79 15.39
CA HIS A 531 -8.37 -10.46 16.81
C HIS A 531 -7.81 -9.05 17.09
N ARG A 532 -6.66 -8.70 16.50
CA ARG A 532 -6.07 -7.37 16.63
C ARG A 532 -6.95 -6.28 16.01
N ALA A 533 -7.53 -6.53 14.85
CA ALA A 533 -8.45 -5.59 14.19
C ALA A 533 -9.70 -5.32 15.04
N VAL A 534 -10.26 -6.36 15.67
CA VAL A 534 -11.40 -6.25 16.60
C VAL A 534 -11.00 -5.48 17.85
N SER A 535 -9.84 -5.78 18.46
CA SER A 535 -9.35 -5.08 19.66
C SER A 535 -9.13 -3.57 19.43
N TYR A 536 -8.73 -3.17 18.23
CA TYR A 536 -8.58 -1.76 17.85
C TYR A 536 -9.86 -1.12 17.29
N GLY A 537 -10.99 -1.84 17.26
CA GLY A 537 -12.25 -1.33 16.74
C GLY A 537 -12.28 -1.07 15.22
N ASN A 538 -11.34 -1.65 14.46
CA ASN A 538 -11.17 -1.42 13.02
C ASN A 538 -11.36 -2.71 12.20
N ILE A 539 -12.55 -3.30 12.30
CA ILE A 539 -12.91 -4.54 11.58
C ILE A 539 -12.87 -4.33 10.06
N THR A 540 -13.21 -3.13 9.58
CA THR A 540 -13.17 -2.75 8.16
C THR A 540 -11.80 -2.99 7.51
N SER A 541 -10.70 -2.91 8.28
CA SER A 541 -9.35 -3.15 7.77
C SER A 541 -9.05 -4.60 7.36
N VAL A 542 -9.84 -5.57 7.84
CA VAL A 542 -9.64 -7.00 7.53
C VAL A 542 -10.67 -7.55 6.55
N LEU A 543 -11.71 -6.80 6.21
CA LEU A 543 -12.75 -7.24 5.30
C LEU A 543 -12.25 -7.41 3.87
N ASP A 544 -12.75 -8.42 3.19
CA ASP A 544 -12.48 -8.65 1.78
C ASP A 544 -13.27 -7.65 0.91
N LEU A 545 -12.55 -6.72 0.28
CA LEU A 545 -13.12 -5.74 -0.63
C LEU A 545 -13.80 -6.39 -1.85
N SER A 546 -13.41 -7.60 -2.25
CA SER A 546 -14.04 -8.31 -3.36
C SER A 546 -15.46 -8.80 -3.04
N GLY A 547 -15.82 -8.85 -1.75
CA GLY A 547 -17.19 -9.15 -1.29
C GLY A 547 -18.18 -8.01 -1.53
N GLY A 548 -17.72 -6.83 -1.98
CA GLY A 548 -18.52 -5.62 -2.13
C GLY A 548 -18.67 -4.85 -0.82
N GLU A 549 -19.73 -4.04 -0.72
CA GLU A 549 -20.03 -3.25 0.48
C GLU A 549 -20.66 -4.14 1.57
N TRP A 550 -19.80 -4.67 2.44
CA TRP A 550 -20.23 -5.42 3.62
C TRP A 550 -21.06 -4.55 4.56
N SER A 551 -22.17 -5.10 5.07
CA SER A 551 -22.79 -4.52 6.25
C SER A 551 -21.82 -4.60 7.43
N SER A 552 -21.57 -3.46 8.06
CA SER A 552 -20.82 -3.30 9.31
C SER A 552 -21.35 -4.21 10.41
N TYR A 553 -22.67 -4.32 10.55
CA TYR A 553 -23.28 -5.22 11.54
C TYR A 553 -23.01 -6.69 11.21
N VAL A 554 -23.33 -7.12 9.98
CA VAL A 554 -23.15 -8.52 9.56
C VAL A 554 -21.68 -8.93 9.63
N ALA A 555 -20.77 -8.09 9.12
CA ALA A 555 -19.34 -8.34 9.14
C ALA A 555 -18.80 -8.46 10.58
N ARG A 556 -19.17 -7.52 11.46
CA ARG A 556 -18.79 -7.58 12.89
C ARG A 556 -19.29 -8.87 13.53
N ARG A 557 -20.56 -9.20 13.31
CA ARG A 557 -21.18 -10.38 13.93
C ARG A 557 -20.54 -11.69 13.46
N LEU A 558 -20.27 -11.82 12.16
CA LEU A 558 -19.57 -12.98 11.60
C LEU A 558 -18.13 -13.10 12.13
N VAL A 559 -17.40 -11.98 12.24
CA VAL A 559 -16.04 -11.97 12.80
C VAL A 559 -16.03 -12.39 14.26
N GLU A 560 -16.94 -11.86 15.08
CA GLU A 560 -17.06 -12.22 16.49
C GLU A 560 -17.36 -13.72 16.66
N LEU A 561 -18.33 -14.25 15.91
CA LEU A 561 -18.65 -15.68 15.92
C LEU A 561 -17.47 -16.53 15.44
N GLY A 562 -16.80 -16.11 14.37
CA GLY A 562 -15.61 -16.78 13.85
C GLY A 562 -14.51 -16.89 14.91
N LEU A 563 -14.23 -15.81 15.64
CA LEU A 563 -13.25 -15.82 16.74
C LEU A 563 -13.71 -16.70 17.92
N GLN A 564 -14.96 -16.60 18.35
CA GLN A 564 -15.52 -17.43 19.43
C GLN A 564 -15.54 -18.93 19.08
N PHE A 565 -15.68 -19.27 17.81
CA PHE A 565 -15.54 -20.64 17.32
C PHE A 565 -14.08 -21.07 17.21
N CYS A 566 -13.14 -20.15 17.01
CA CYS A 566 -11.70 -20.43 16.93
C CYS A 566 -10.98 -20.46 18.29
N GLU A 567 -11.71 -20.44 19.42
CA GLU A 567 -11.09 -20.55 20.74
C GLU A 567 -10.26 -21.83 20.87
N SER A 568 -9.06 -21.71 21.43
CA SER A 568 -8.08 -22.82 21.49
C SER A 568 -8.54 -23.96 22.41
N ASN A 569 -9.34 -23.65 23.41
CA ASN A 569 -9.90 -24.59 24.37
C ASN A 569 -11.37 -24.88 24.00
N SER A 570 -11.73 -26.14 23.81
CA SER A 570 -13.10 -26.53 23.40
C SER A 570 -14.18 -26.10 24.39
N ARG A 571 -13.83 -25.88 25.66
CA ARG A 571 -14.76 -25.42 26.72
C ARG A 571 -15.18 -23.97 26.56
N ASP A 572 -14.27 -23.12 26.08
CA ASP A 572 -14.49 -21.68 25.90
C ASP A 572 -15.15 -21.39 24.54
N ARG A 573 -15.06 -22.36 23.62
CA ARG A 573 -15.63 -22.29 22.27
C ARG A 573 -17.16 -22.25 22.33
N LEU A 574 -17.77 -21.30 21.61
CA LEU A 574 -19.23 -21.16 21.55
C LEU A 574 -19.90 -22.44 20.99
N GLU A 575 -21.09 -22.77 21.47
CA GLU A 575 -21.88 -23.89 20.95
C GLU A 575 -22.82 -23.45 19.82
N LEU A 576 -22.93 -24.27 18.78
CA LEU A 576 -23.84 -24.03 17.67
C LEU A 576 -25.26 -24.44 18.07
N THR A 577 -26.04 -23.47 18.55
CA THR A 577 -27.42 -23.69 19.01
C THR A 577 -28.45 -23.41 17.90
N PRO A 578 -29.67 -23.98 17.98
CA PRO A 578 -30.73 -23.68 17.01
C PRO A 578 -31.10 -22.21 16.91
N SER A 579 -31.01 -21.45 18.01
CA SER A 579 -31.25 -20.01 18.01
C SER A 579 -30.16 -19.25 17.24
N LEU A 580 -28.90 -19.67 17.38
CA LEU A 580 -27.78 -19.08 16.65
C LEU A 580 -27.85 -19.40 15.15
N VAL A 581 -28.26 -20.61 14.77
CA VAL A 581 -28.47 -20.95 13.35
C VAL A 581 -29.57 -20.06 12.75
N LYS A 582 -30.69 -19.87 13.44
CA LYS A 582 -31.76 -18.96 13.00
C LYS A 582 -31.30 -17.50 12.89
N GLU A 583 -30.37 -17.08 13.73
CA GLU A 583 -29.74 -15.76 13.64
C GLU A 583 -28.90 -15.66 12.36
N LEU A 584 -28.00 -16.63 12.13
CA LEU A 584 -27.15 -16.71 10.93
C LEU A 584 -27.97 -16.74 9.63
N GLU A 585 -29.11 -17.44 9.61
CA GLU A 585 -30.03 -17.49 8.47
C GLU A 585 -30.65 -16.12 8.13
N ARG A 586 -30.74 -15.20 9.09
CA ARG A 586 -31.29 -13.84 8.88
C ARG A 586 -30.25 -12.85 8.40
N LEU A 587 -28.97 -13.02 8.78
CA LEU A 587 -27.90 -12.06 8.47
C LEU A 587 -27.80 -11.67 6.99
N PRO A 588 -27.93 -12.59 6.00
CA PRO A 588 -27.84 -12.23 4.58
C PRO A 588 -28.95 -11.29 4.09
N PHE A 589 -30.05 -11.21 4.84
CA PHE A 589 -31.24 -10.42 4.52
C PHE A 589 -31.34 -9.13 5.34
N LEU A 590 -30.44 -8.91 6.30
CA LEU A 590 -30.34 -7.65 7.00
C LEU A 590 -29.75 -6.62 6.03
N GLU A 591 -30.61 -5.77 5.48
CA GLU A 591 -30.18 -4.59 4.76
C GLU A 591 -29.76 -3.52 5.77
N GLU A 592 -28.57 -2.96 5.58
CA GLU A 592 -28.22 -1.73 6.29
C GLU A 592 -29.15 -0.63 5.80
N GLN A 593 -29.93 -0.05 6.71
CA GLN A 593 -30.48 1.27 6.49
C GLN A 593 -29.29 2.24 6.48
N ILE A 594 -28.83 2.55 5.27
CA ILE A 594 -27.86 3.62 5.05
C ILE A 594 -28.50 4.91 5.56
N THR A 595 -27.89 5.55 6.56
CA THR A 595 -28.33 6.85 7.04
C THR A 595 -28.30 7.83 5.87
N PRO A 596 -29.46 8.36 5.43
CA PRO A 596 -29.49 9.35 4.39
C PRO A 596 -28.60 10.54 4.77
N SER A 597 -27.74 10.99 3.87
CA SER A 597 -26.73 12.03 4.17
C SER A 597 -27.35 13.34 4.69
N PHE A 598 -28.60 13.63 4.34
CA PHE A 598 -29.35 14.78 4.85
C PHE A 598 -29.81 14.66 6.31
N PHE A 599 -29.67 13.49 6.95
CA PHE A 599 -29.83 13.33 8.40
C PHE A 599 -28.54 13.62 9.18
N LEU A 600 -27.40 13.71 8.49
CA LEU A 600 -26.11 13.96 9.10
C LEU A 600 -25.82 15.46 9.20
N CYS A 601 -25.31 15.89 10.35
CA CYS A 601 -24.83 17.24 10.57
C CYS A 601 -23.60 17.50 9.69
N PRO A 602 -23.56 18.57 8.89
CA PRO A 602 -22.41 18.83 8.04
C PRO A 602 -21.09 19.08 8.79
N ILE A 603 -21.16 19.58 10.03
CA ILE A 603 -19.97 19.82 10.88
C ILE A 603 -19.51 18.52 11.55
N LEU A 604 -20.43 17.79 12.19
CA LEU A 604 -20.09 16.63 13.04
C LEU A 604 -20.02 15.31 12.25
N GLN A 605 -20.68 15.24 11.09
CA GLN A 605 -20.89 13.99 10.33
C GLN A 605 -21.65 12.91 11.14
N GLU A 606 -22.47 13.34 12.11
CA GLU A 606 -23.31 12.50 12.97
C GLU A 606 -24.79 12.83 12.78
N ILE A 607 -25.70 11.92 13.14
CA ILE A 607 -27.15 12.13 13.04
C ILE A 607 -27.57 13.34 13.89
N MET A 608 -28.34 14.27 13.30
CA MET A 608 -28.82 15.46 14.01
C MET A 608 -29.92 15.10 15.01
N HIS A 609 -29.71 15.48 16.28
CA HIS A 609 -30.69 15.38 17.36
C HIS A 609 -31.47 16.68 17.54
N ASP A 610 -30.83 17.83 17.35
CA ASP A 610 -31.46 19.15 17.32
C ASP A 610 -31.15 19.88 16.01
N PRO A 611 -31.77 19.47 14.87
CA PRO A 611 -31.50 20.08 13.58
C PRO A 611 -31.96 21.55 13.55
N GLN A 612 -31.03 22.47 13.31
CA GLN A 612 -31.22 23.92 13.24
C GLN A 612 -30.82 24.46 11.87
N VAL A 613 -31.69 25.26 11.25
CA VAL A 613 -31.44 25.93 9.96
C VAL A 613 -30.72 27.24 10.21
N ALA A 614 -29.59 27.45 9.52
CA ALA A 614 -28.85 28.71 9.51
C ALA A 614 -29.30 29.63 8.36
N ALA A 615 -28.80 30.86 8.32
CA ALA A 615 -29.18 31.85 7.31
C ALA A 615 -28.76 31.49 5.87
N ASP A 616 -27.86 30.53 5.70
CA ASP A 616 -27.45 29.97 4.42
C ASP A 616 -28.42 28.90 3.88
N GLY A 617 -29.45 28.54 4.65
CA GLY A 617 -30.44 27.52 4.30
C GLY A 617 -30.00 26.08 4.59
N PHE A 618 -28.80 25.85 5.12
CA PHE A 618 -28.34 24.53 5.53
C PHE A 618 -28.81 24.21 6.95
N THR A 619 -29.01 22.93 7.23
CA THR A 619 -29.37 22.43 8.56
C THR A 619 -28.16 21.80 9.23
N TYR A 620 -27.97 22.10 10.51
CA TYR A 620 -26.84 21.66 11.32
C TYR A 620 -27.34 21.14 12.67
N GLU A 621 -26.49 20.40 13.38
CA GLU A 621 -26.72 20.11 14.80
C GLU A 621 -26.65 21.41 15.60
N GLY A 622 -27.68 21.68 16.40
CA GLY A 622 -27.87 22.96 17.08
C GLY A 622 -26.74 23.30 18.02
N GLU A 623 -26.21 22.32 18.76
CA GLU A 623 -25.05 22.55 19.63
C GLU A 623 -23.77 22.84 18.83
N ALA A 624 -23.53 22.11 17.73
CA ALA A 624 -22.34 22.30 16.91
C ALA A 624 -22.32 23.69 16.26
N LEU A 625 -23.45 24.13 15.72
CA LEU A 625 -23.55 25.44 15.08
C LEU A 625 -23.51 26.58 16.10
N ARG A 626 -24.14 26.42 17.28
CA ARG A 626 -24.01 27.39 18.38
C ARG A 626 -22.55 27.52 18.85
N GLY A 627 -21.81 26.41 18.93
CA GLY A 627 -20.38 26.41 19.23
C GLY A 627 -19.55 27.12 18.17
N TRP A 628 -19.83 26.88 16.88
CA TRP A 628 -19.17 27.56 15.77
C TRP A 628 -19.35 29.08 15.84
N LEU A 629 -20.59 29.55 16.01
CA LEU A 629 -20.90 30.97 16.14
C LEU A 629 -20.33 31.58 17.43
N GLY A 630 -20.35 30.83 18.54
CA GLY A 630 -19.81 31.25 19.83
C GLY A 630 -18.30 31.47 19.84
N ASN A 631 -17.57 30.83 18.93
CA ASN A 631 -16.13 31.03 18.74
C ASN A 631 -15.79 32.26 17.87
N GLY A 632 -16.78 33.12 17.55
CA GLY A 632 -16.58 34.36 16.81
C GLY A 632 -16.62 34.23 15.29
N HIS A 633 -17.06 33.08 14.76
CA HIS A 633 -17.25 32.90 13.32
C HIS A 633 -18.59 33.47 12.86
N GLU A 634 -18.57 34.35 11.86
CA GLU A 634 -19.78 34.90 11.20
C GLU A 634 -20.03 34.29 9.81
N THR A 635 -19.35 33.19 9.48
CA THR A 635 -19.42 32.51 8.18
C THR A 635 -20.10 31.15 8.27
N SER A 636 -20.74 30.75 7.17
CA SER A 636 -21.34 29.44 6.96
C SER A 636 -20.27 28.35 7.07
N PRO A 637 -20.45 27.32 7.92
CA PRO A 637 -19.56 26.16 7.98
C PRO A 637 -19.47 25.38 6.66
N MET A 638 -20.52 25.43 5.84
CA MET A 638 -20.59 24.68 4.57
C MET A 638 -19.99 25.44 3.38
N THR A 639 -20.21 26.76 3.31
CA THR A 639 -19.85 27.55 2.12
C THR A 639 -18.74 28.55 2.38
N ASN A 640 -18.38 28.76 3.65
CA ASN A 640 -17.45 29.81 4.12
C ASN A 640 -17.87 31.24 3.73
N LEU A 641 -19.11 31.44 3.31
CA LEU A 641 -19.69 32.76 3.02
C LEU A 641 -20.25 33.40 4.29
N LYS A 642 -20.24 34.73 4.37
CA LYS A 642 -20.80 35.45 5.52
C LYS A 642 -22.31 35.22 5.63
N LEU A 643 -22.78 34.85 6.81
CA LEU A 643 -24.20 34.66 7.09
C LEU A 643 -24.92 36.02 7.14
N SER A 644 -26.11 36.11 6.56
CA SER A 644 -26.92 37.35 6.57
C SER A 644 -27.47 37.68 7.96
N HIS A 645 -27.67 36.67 8.80
CA HIS A 645 -28.01 36.80 10.23
C HIS A 645 -27.53 35.57 11.02
N LEU A 646 -27.47 35.69 12.34
CA LEU A 646 -27.02 34.61 13.25
C LEU A 646 -28.18 33.86 13.93
N ASN A 647 -29.43 34.20 13.61
CA ASN A 647 -30.61 33.55 14.15
C ASN A 647 -30.73 32.11 13.63
N LEU A 648 -30.99 31.16 14.54
CA LEU A 648 -31.21 29.75 14.23
C LEU A 648 -32.71 29.43 14.25
N THR A 649 -33.15 28.68 13.25
CA THR A 649 -34.56 28.24 13.14
C THR A 649 -34.64 26.72 13.30
N PRO A 650 -35.40 26.19 14.27
CA PRO A 650 -35.53 24.73 14.43
C PRO A 650 -36.16 24.06 13.20
N ASN A 651 -35.55 22.99 12.71
CA ASN A 651 -36.05 22.19 11.60
C ASN A 651 -36.88 21.00 12.13
N TYR A 652 -38.10 21.28 12.60
CA TYR A 652 -38.98 20.23 13.16
C TYR A 652 -39.33 19.13 12.15
N ALA A 653 -39.43 19.46 10.85
CA ALA A 653 -39.71 18.49 9.81
C ALA A 653 -38.59 17.45 9.68
N LEU A 654 -37.33 17.92 9.65
CA LEU A 654 -36.18 17.03 9.60
C LEU A 654 -36.05 16.23 10.91
N LYS A 655 -36.32 16.85 12.06
CA LYS A 655 -36.31 16.17 13.36
C LYS A 655 -37.30 15.01 13.41
N LEU A 656 -38.53 15.23 12.93
CA LEU A 656 -39.56 14.18 12.85
C LEU A 656 -39.19 13.09 11.83
N ALA A 657 -38.61 13.46 10.68
CA ALA A 657 -38.15 12.50 9.68
C ALA A 657 -37.01 11.61 10.20
N ILE A 658 -36.05 12.19 10.94
CA ILE A 658 -34.99 11.46 11.61
C ILE A 658 -35.58 10.52 12.67
N GLN A 659 -36.53 10.99 13.48
CA GLN A 659 -37.19 10.16 14.49
C GLN A 659 -37.97 8.99 13.88
N ASP A 660 -38.75 9.22 12.83
CA ASP A 660 -39.48 8.18 12.11
C ASP A 660 -38.52 7.16 11.46
N TRP A 661 -37.39 7.63 10.92
CA TRP A 661 -36.36 6.75 10.38
C TRP A 661 -35.71 5.90 11.47
N VAL A 662 -35.27 6.52 12.58
CA VAL A 662 -34.68 5.81 13.74
C VAL A 662 -35.66 4.81 14.36
N CYS A 663 -36.97 5.08 14.36
CA CYS A 663 -37.98 4.15 14.85
C CYS A 663 -38.28 2.98 13.90
N LYS A 664 -37.90 3.10 12.63
CA LYS A 664 -38.03 2.04 11.60
C LYS A 664 -36.72 1.26 11.39
N SER A 665 -35.62 1.73 11.99
CA SER A 665 -34.34 1.03 12.16
C SER A 665 -34.41 0.06 13.33
#